data_AF-A0A5C9EA22-F1
#
_entry.id   AF-A0A5C9EA22-F1
#
_cell.length_a   1.000
_cell.length_b   1.000
_cell.length_c   1.000
_cell.angle_alpha   90.00
_cell.angle_beta   90.00
_cell.angle_gamma   90.00
#
_symmetry.space_group_name_H-M   'P 1'
#
loop_
_entity.id
_entity.type
_entity.pdbx_description
1 polymer ?
#
loop_
_entity_poly.entity_id
_entity_poly.type
_entity_poly.pdbx_seq_one_letter_code
_entity_poly.pdbx_strand_id
1 'polypeptide(L)'
;MSDLQLEQKIIEKFGKKKLEKAKEFPNNNLTLVLYERDPLKVRSIILENEREFHLIIDEEKGEIYHDCPTFLIYSEPEEKGCIHLIKLFLTIEASLSLDILNHFERFNLTSEDFGSNKKSTNYLLLAQECFNSDNDVEGLSYLNKAIISHTKCEPLIEQYLEKALQGDFLIEFFEFLSSAYENELDQFIQGYKKIIQKALRALNSSIKDYSYFNILKIIESLDKFFNYYDIASLDFSFEDFLCLTRSKDFKERYFGSYFILKYENKLIPRNHRYEKIREEINYQELKTQILARFFSEIDNLCMLDKLKMMRKHFDIFNIPKEKYMESYEAYKKEIKELEKKIYLKKFAFLKLLMKKYDVKKTKVNFRKKRNMYVASHQKENLENPAYLYIIRKIGFFGLNDATIKSSDLGINYFIIRELFLDDFTKMPDIFYYKNQYWAEEDYEIDAQDGLSLLRSSKDYTSNIDQKYVKNKEISLIEWDLAEKPRQGSIVNASGAQIIIPDQNNPLFHDLKPFDLCYIQKNPVKIKGDLIKSVNVISKCSFKDAIESVSEGISFIEGFYPLSLIRQIINKKISPFRANEIVSKNPNMQFVPQFNRFKKAFRSFLFEYINNNREYVFNELKKNPEENTKQIIILFNLTNEIAGLELNYSEMIKNLLNTQTDSKNFRSNFLNRVHSKIKSILSSNKVGATMVFDLKKMKHTPFIKYSKKIISIRKKEFETTQILKIYDEFDISEIKKTYYGEKFSRILNLNKDRISGNTLKKVQDFASKLNLKVNIKNNDDKK
;
A
#
# COMPACT_ATOMS: atom_id res chain seq x y z
N MET A 1 -22.68 -12.22 4.02
CA MET A 1 -22.99 -13.56 3.46
C MET A 1 -22.48 -13.71 2.04
N SER A 2 -22.61 -12.68 1.19
CA SER A 2 -22.10 -12.65 -0.19
C SER A 2 -20.60 -12.98 -0.33
N ASP A 3 -19.75 -12.47 0.55
CA ASP A 3 -18.28 -12.59 0.36
C ASP A 3 -17.79 -14.02 0.62
N LEU A 4 -18.39 -14.73 1.57
CA LEU A 4 -18.13 -16.15 1.83
C LEU A 4 -18.58 -17.03 0.66
N GLN A 5 -19.73 -16.70 0.07
CA GLN A 5 -20.25 -17.38 -1.11
C GLN A 5 -19.35 -17.14 -2.34
N LEU A 6 -18.87 -15.91 -2.52
CA LEU A 6 -17.95 -15.55 -3.58
C LEU A 6 -16.63 -16.33 -3.47
N GLU A 7 -16.03 -16.37 -2.27
CA GLU A 7 -14.79 -17.13 -2.06
C GLU A 7 -14.97 -18.62 -2.35
N GLN A 8 -16.09 -19.22 -1.93
CA GLN A 8 -16.41 -20.61 -2.26
C GLN A 8 -16.53 -20.80 -3.76
N LYS A 9 -17.22 -19.90 -4.47
CA LYS A 9 -17.41 -20.02 -5.93
C LYS A 9 -16.10 -19.89 -6.70
N ILE A 10 -15.20 -19.02 -6.25
CA ILE A 10 -13.84 -18.90 -6.79
C ILE A 10 -13.04 -20.18 -6.54
N ILE A 11 -13.14 -20.77 -5.35
CA ILE A 11 -12.46 -22.04 -5.04
C ILE A 11 -12.97 -23.17 -5.94
N GLU A 12 -14.29 -23.26 -6.14
CA GLU A 12 -14.92 -24.25 -7.03
C GLU A 12 -14.40 -24.14 -8.47
N LYS A 13 -14.32 -22.93 -9.03
CA LYS A 13 -13.93 -22.72 -10.44
C LYS A 13 -12.41 -22.68 -10.69
N PHE A 14 -11.63 -22.06 -9.80
CA PHE A 14 -10.22 -21.75 -10.06
C PHE A 14 -9.25 -22.38 -9.04
N GLY A 15 -9.77 -22.96 -7.97
CA GLY A 15 -8.98 -23.62 -6.92
C GLY A 15 -8.45 -22.68 -5.83
N LYS A 16 -8.28 -23.26 -4.63
CA LYS A 16 -7.87 -22.55 -3.41
C LYS A 16 -6.52 -21.84 -3.52
N LYS A 17 -5.53 -22.45 -4.18
CA LYS A 17 -4.17 -21.90 -4.32
C LYS A 17 -4.16 -20.56 -5.08
N LYS A 18 -5.01 -20.40 -6.11
CA LYS A 18 -5.10 -19.15 -6.88
C LYS A 18 -5.80 -18.06 -6.07
N LEU A 19 -6.85 -18.40 -5.31
CA LEU A 19 -7.51 -17.47 -4.39
C LEU A 19 -6.55 -16.90 -3.34
N GLU A 20 -5.75 -17.75 -2.70
CA GLU A 20 -4.76 -17.31 -1.70
C GLU A 20 -3.75 -16.33 -2.31
N LYS A 21 -3.20 -16.63 -3.49
CA LYS A 21 -2.31 -15.71 -4.22
C LYS A 21 -2.99 -14.40 -4.59
N ALA A 22 -4.25 -14.43 -5.02
CA ALA A 22 -4.99 -13.22 -5.36
C ALA A 22 -5.29 -12.34 -4.12
N LYS A 23 -5.55 -12.94 -2.95
CA LYS A 23 -5.71 -12.18 -1.70
C LYS A 23 -4.43 -11.46 -1.28
N GLU A 24 -3.27 -12.05 -1.57
CA GLU A 24 -1.96 -11.44 -1.32
C GLU A 24 -1.58 -10.36 -2.34
N PHE A 25 -2.20 -10.35 -3.52
CA PHE A 25 -1.95 -9.34 -4.54
C PHE A 25 -2.41 -7.97 -4.03
N PRO A 26 -1.57 -6.92 -4.05
CA PRO A 26 -1.92 -5.62 -3.50
C PRO A 26 -3.10 -4.95 -4.24
N ASN A 27 -4.04 -4.34 -3.50
CA ASN A 27 -5.21 -3.66 -4.10
C ASN A 27 -4.81 -2.44 -4.94
N ASN A 28 -3.81 -1.69 -4.47
CA ASN A 28 -3.25 -0.51 -5.13
C ASN A 28 -2.59 -0.81 -6.49
N ASN A 29 -2.34 -2.08 -6.80
CA ASN A 29 -1.86 -2.50 -8.11
C ASN A 29 -3.00 -2.68 -9.13
N LEU A 30 -4.26 -2.63 -8.72
CA LEU A 30 -5.42 -2.70 -9.61
C LEU A 30 -6.12 -1.34 -9.66
N THR A 31 -6.21 -0.77 -10.85
CA THR A 31 -6.93 0.48 -11.12
C THR A 31 -8.18 0.17 -11.94
N LEU A 32 -9.35 0.49 -11.39
CA LEU A 32 -10.62 0.43 -12.13
C LEU A 32 -10.72 1.69 -13.00
N VAL A 33 -10.83 1.49 -14.31
CA VAL A 33 -10.95 2.55 -15.33
C VAL A 33 -12.41 2.87 -15.63
N LEU A 34 -13.24 1.84 -15.74
CA LEU A 34 -14.67 1.98 -16.00
C LEU A 34 -15.44 0.90 -15.24
N TYR A 35 -16.62 1.28 -14.74
CA TYR A 35 -17.52 0.37 -14.05
C TYR A 35 -18.99 0.74 -14.32
N GLU A 36 -19.61 0.03 -15.25
CA GLU A 36 -21.03 0.14 -15.63
C GLU A 36 -21.74 -1.18 -15.30
N ARG A 37 -22.99 -1.12 -14.84
CA ARG A 37 -23.71 -2.31 -14.36
C ARG A 37 -24.72 -2.90 -15.33
N ASP A 38 -25.29 -2.07 -16.21
CA ASP A 38 -26.38 -2.47 -17.08
C ASP A 38 -26.24 -1.75 -18.43
N PRO A 39 -25.73 -2.44 -19.46
CA PRO A 39 -25.11 -3.77 -19.39
C PRO A 39 -23.78 -3.75 -18.62
N LEU A 40 -23.39 -4.89 -18.05
CA LEU A 40 -22.16 -4.95 -17.24
C LEU A 40 -20.93 -4.69 -18.10
N LYS A 41 -20.16 -3.66 -17.71
CA LYS A 41 -18.87 -3.33 -18.34
C LYS A 41 -17.86 -2.90 -17.30
N VAL A 42 -16.81 -3.71 -17.16
CA VAL A 42 -15.70 -3.44 -16.23
C VAL A 42 -14.43 -3.31 -17.02
N ARG A 43 -13.70 -2.20 -16.87
CA ARG A 43 -12.36 -2.02 -17.42
C ARG A 43 -11.40 -1.77 -16.29
N SER A 44 -10.27 -2.47 -16.29
CA SER A 44 -9.21 -2.25 -15.31
C SER A 44 -7.81 -2.35 -15.93
N ILE A 45 -6.87 -1.69 -15.27
CA ILE A 45 -5.43 -1.82 -15.52
C ILE A 45 -4.78 -2.37 -14.24
N ILE A 46 -3.89 -3.32 -14.42
CA ILE A 46 -3.23 -4.06 -13.34
C ILE A 46 -1.72 -3.94 -13.52
N LEU A 47 -1.03 -3.38 -12.54
CA LEU A 47 0.43 -3.30 -12.55
C LEU A 47 1.04 -4.51 -11.84
N GLU A 48 1.88 -5.25 -12.55
CA GLU A 48 2.65 -6.37 -12.00
C GLU A 48 4.06 -6.39 -12.62
N ASN A 49 5.11 -6.37 -11.79
CA ASN A 49 6.52 -6.46 -12.22
C ASN A 49 6.93 -5.44 -13.29
N GLU A 50 6.55 -4.17 -13.11
CA GLU A 50 6.83 -3.10 -14.08
C GLU A 50 6.14 -3.31 -15.44
N ARG A 51 5.16 -4.22 -15.51
CA ARG A 51 4.31 -4.43 -16.68
C ARG A 51 2.87 -4.08 -16.35
N GLU A 52 2.23 -3.37 -17.27
CA GLU A 52 0.81 -3.06 -17.22
C GLU A 52 0.04 -4.17 -17.96
N PHE A 53 -1.00 -4.68 -17.31
CA PHE A 53 -1.96 -5.62 -17.87
C PHE A 53 -3.34 -4.98 -17.92
N HIS A 54 -4.10 -5.23 -18.97
CA HIS A 54 -5.46 -4.74 -19.15
C HIS A 54 -6.43 -5.88 -18.97
N LEU A 55 -7.50 -5.66 -18.21
CA LEU A 55 -8.57 -6.62 -18.02
C LEU A 55 -9.91 -5.94 -18.29
N ILE A 56 -10.71 -6.55 -19.16
CA ILE A 56 -12.02 -6.01 -19.57
C ILE A 56 -13.05 -7.13 -19.47
N ILE A 57 -14.18 -6.84 -18.84
CA ILE A 57 -15.39 -7.67 -18.82
C ILE A 57 -16.46 -6.87 -19.54
N ASP A 58 -17.01 -7.40 -20.64
CA ASP A 58 -18.01 -6.75 -21.47
C ASP A 58 -19.15 -7.74 -21.72
N GLU A 59 -20.28 -7.54 -21.04
CA GLU A 59 -21.44 -8.42 -21.10
C GLU A 59 -22.18 -8.35 -22.44
N GLU A 60 -22.31 -7.17 -23.05
CA GLU A 60 -22.95 -7.03 -24.36
C GLU A 60 -22.22 -7.85 -25.43
N LYS A 61 -20.89 -7.88 -25.36
CA LYS A 61 -20.06 -8.66 -26.27
C LYS A 61 -19.87 -10.11 -25.85
N GLY A 62 -20.32 -10.47 -24.63
CA GLY A 62 -20.05 -11.77 -24.04
C GLY A 62 -18.55 -12.06 -23.98
N GLU A 63 -17.73 -11.10 -23.54
CA GLU A 63 -16.25 -11.21 -23.60
C GLU A 63 -15.58 -10.88 -22.25
N ILE A 64 -14.60 -11.70 -21.87
CA ILE A 64 -13.60 -11.37 -20.85
C ILE A 64 -12.23 -11.33 -21.53
N TYR A 65 -11.70 -10.13 -21.69
CA TYR A 65 -10.38 -9.89 -22.27
C TYR A 65 -9.34 -9.71 -21.17
N HIS A 66 -8.19 -10.36 -21.32
CA HIS A 66 -7.01 -10.06 -20.50
C HIS A 66 -5.70 -10.40 -21.23
N ASP A 67 -4.72 -9.50 -21.16
CA ASP A 67 -3.40 -9.64 -21.81
C ASP A 67 -2.33 -10.28 -20.90
N CYS A 68 -2.75 -10.99 -19.85
CA CYS A 68 -1.86 -11.80 -19.04
C CYS A 68 -1.44 -13.08 -19.79
N PRO A 69 -0.18 -13.55 -19.67
CA PRO A 69 0.28 -14.78 -20.31
C PRO A 69 -0.59 -16.01 -20.03
N THR A 70 -1.25 -16.06 -18.86
CA THR A 70 -2.18 -17.17 -18.52
C THR A 70 -3.35 -17.27 -19.50
N PHE A 71 -3.86 -16.14 -20.00
CA PHE A 71 -4.96 -16.12 -20.97
C PHE A 71 -4.53 -16.54 -22.38
N LEU A 72 -3.24 -16.37 -22.70
CA LEU A 72 -2.62 -16.78 -23.96
C LEU A 72 -2.26 -18.27 -24.00
N ILE A 73 -1.74 -18.81 -22.89
CA ILE A 73 -1.09 -20.13 -22.87
C ILE A 73 -2.09 -21.28 -22.71
N TYR A 74 -3.14 -21.08 -21.92
CA TYR A 74 -4.09 -22.14 -21.61
C TYR A 74 -5.31 -22.08 -22.52
N SER A 75 -5.78 -23.22 -22.99
CA SER A 75 -7.00 -23.33 -23.81
C SER A 75 -8.27 -23.40 -22.96
N GLU A 76 -8.20 -24.06 -21.80
CA GLU A 76 -9.36 -24.29 -20.93
C GLU A 76 -9.75 -23.04 -20.12
N PRO A 77 -11.05 -22.67 -20.07
CA PRO A 77 -11.56 -21.50 -19.34
C PRO A 77 -11.15 -21.43 -17.87
N GLU A 78 -11.13 -22.57 -17.18
CA GLU A 78 -10.81 -22.70 -15.76
C GLU A 78 -9.31 -22.47 -15.49
N GLU A 79 -8.46 -22.88 -16.44
CA GLU A 79 -7.02 -22.69 -16.36
C GLU A 79 -6.63 -21.24 -16.67
N LYS A 80 -7.37 -20.58 -17.58
CA LYS A 80 -7.23 -19.15 -17.93
C LYS A 80 -7.53 -18.21 -16.75
N GLY A 81 -8.30 -18.63 -15.76
CA GLY A 81 -8.57 -17.85 -14.54
C GLY A 81 -7.29 -17.51 -13.78
N CYS A 82 -6.69 -16.35 -14.04
CA CYS A 82 -5.43 -15.91 -13.44
C CYS A 82 -5.65 -15.17 -12.11
N ILE A 83 -4.56 -14.89 -11.38
CA ILE A 83 -4.62 -14.16 -10.11
C ILE A 83 -5.24 -12.77 -10.26
N HIS A 84 -5.06 -12.12 -11.41
CA HIS A 84 -5.56 -10.78 -11.70
C HIS A 84 -7.08 -10.74 -11.87
N LEU A 85 -7.65 -11.71 -12.59
CA LEU A 85 -9.09 -11.84 -12.75
C LEU A 85 -9.77 -12.11 -11.40
N ILE A 86 -9.21 -13.03 -10.62
CA ILE A 86 -9.69 -13.33 -9.28
C ILE A 86 -9.59 -12.08 -8.39
N LYS A 87 -8.48 -11.33 -8.50
CA LYS A 87 -8.30 -10.09 -7.76
C LYS A 87 -9.38 -9.06 -8.09
N LEU A 88 -9.72 -8.92 -9.38
CA LEU A 88 -10.80 -8.04 -9.80
C LEU A 88 -12.14 -8.46 -9.18
N PHE A 89 -12.48 -9.75 -9.18
CA PHE A 89 -13.71 -10.26 -8.55
C PHE A 89 -13.76 -9.99 -7.05
N LEU A 90 -12.62 -10.03 -6.36
CA LEU A 90 -12.53 -9.66 -4.94
C LEU A 90 -12.60 -8.14 -4.70
N THR A 91 -12.47 -7.32 -5.75
CA THR A 91 -12.42 -5.85 -5.65
C THR A 91 -13.75 -5.20 -6.01
N ILE A 92 -14.48 -5.75 -7.00
CA ILE A 92 -15.82 -5.29 -7.38
C ILE A 92 -16.89 -5.86 -6.43
N GLU A 93 -18.15 -5.43 -6.60
CA GLU A 93 -19.23 -5.88 -5.72
C GLU A 93 -19.47 -7.39 -5.81
N ALA A 94 -19.58 -8.05 -4.65
CA ALA A 94 -19.67 -9.50 -4.57
C ALA A 94 -20.87 -10.09 -5.32
N SER A 95 -22.01 -9.38 -5.38
CA SER A 95 -23.18 -9.82 -6.16
C SER A 95 -22.87 -9.90 -7.66
N LEU A 96 -22.19 -8.88 -8.21
CA LEU A 96 -21.83 -8.84 -9.62
C LEU A 96 -20.75 -9.87 -9.95
N SER A 97 -19.75 -10.03 -9.08
CA SER A 97 -18.77 -11.11 -9.22
C SER A 97 -19.42 -12.49 -9.23
N LEU A 98 -20.41 -12.71 -8.35
CA LEU A 98 -21.18 -13.96 -8.33
C LEU A 98 -21.97 -14.15 -9.62
N ASP A 99 -22.61 -13.12 -10.16
CA ASP A 99 -23.36 -13.20 -11.41
C ASP A 99 -22.45 -13.52 -12.61
N ILE A 100 -21.28 -12.88 -12.70
CA ILE A 100 -20.26 -13.18 -13.73
C ILE A 100 -19.79 -14.63 -13.58
N LEU A 101 -19.50 -15.08 -12.36
CA LEU A 101 -19.03 -16.45 -12.11
C LEU A 101 -20.10 -17.49 -12.39
N ASN A 102 -21.38 -17.21 -12.07
CA ASN A 102 -22.48 -18.12 -12.34
C ASN A 102 -22.75 -18.27 -13.85
N HIS A 103 -22.44 -17.23 -14.63
CA HIS A 103 -22.62 -17.21 -16.08
C HIS A 103 -21.29 -17.19 -16.83
N PHE A 104 -20.20 -17.68 -16.21
CA PHE A 104 -18.84 -17.55 -16.74
C PHE A 104 -18.69 -18.18 -18.13
N GLU A 105 -19.42 -19.25 -18.39
CA GLU A 105 -19.44 -19.97 -19.67
C GLU A 105 -20.04 -19.16 -20.83
N ARG A 106 -20.79 -18.08 -20.54
CA ARG A 106 -21.31 -17.16 -21.57
C ARG A 106 -20.25 -16.21 -22.10
N PHE A 107 -19.10 -16.12 -21.41
CA PHE A 107 -18.02 -15.21 -21.80
C PHE A 107 -16.95 -15.94 -22.59
N ASN A 108 -16.60 -15.41 -23.75
CA ASN A 108 -15.41 -15.80 -24.47
C ASN A 108 -14.17 -15.16 -23.83
N LEU A 109 -13.18 -15.98 -23.48
CA LEU A 109 -11.94 -15.55 -22.82
C LEU A 109 -10.85 -15.28 -23.85
N THR A 110 -10.60 -13.99 -24.12
CA THR A 110 -9.71 -13.55 -25.20
C THR A 110 -8.44 -12.88 -24.70
N SER A 111 -7.41 -12.90 -25.54
CA SER A 111 -6.13 -12.23 -25.32
C SER A 111 -5.58 -11.78 -26.67
N GLU A 112 -4.95 -10.60 -26.74
CA GLU A 112 -4.32 -10.08 -27.97
C GLU A 112 -2.92 -9.54 -27.66
N ASP A 113 -1.99 -9.72 -28.60
CA ASP A 113 -0.67 -9.08 -28.61
C ASP A 113 -0.70 -7.80 -29.46
N PHE A 114 -0.11 -6.73 -28.91
CA PHE A 114 0.23 -5.40 -29.47
C PHE A 114 -0.73 -4.74 -30.48
N GLY A 115 -1.26 -3.56 -30.11
CA GLY A 115 -2.07 -2.69 -30.99
C GLY A 115 -3.59 -2.78 -30.80
N SER A 116 -4.07 -3.31 -29.67
CA SER A 116 -5.52 -3.47 -29.48
C SER A 116 -6.23 -2.14 -29.16
N ASN A 117 -7.25 -1.83 -29.94
CA ASN A 117 -8.18 -0.72 -29.69
C ASN A 117 -8.76 -0.77 -28.26
N LYS A 118 -8.86 -1.98 -27.68
CA LYS A 118 -9.28 -2.22 -26.29
C LYS A 118 -8.36 -1.56 -25.26
N LYS A 119 -7.04 -1.73 -25.40
CA LYS A 119 -6.04 -1.09 -24.54
C LYS A 119 -6.05 0.42 -24.72
N SER A 120 -6.05 0.87 -25.98
CA SER A 120 -6.13 2.30 -26.32
C SER A 120 -7.35 2.96 -25.65
N THR A 121 -8.52 2.31 -25.68
CA THR A 121 -9.73 2.84 -25.03
C THR A 121 -9.57 3.02 -23.51
N ASN A 122 -8.91 2.09 -22.80
CA ASN A 122 -8.65 2.27 -21.36
C ASN A 122 -7.80 3.53 -21.12
N TYR A 123 -6.74 3.70 -21.92
CA TYR A 123 -5.87 4.86 -21.81
C TYR A 123 -6.58 6.17 -22.16
N LEU A 124 -7.48 6.18 -23.15
CA LEU A 124 -8.29 7.36 -23.47
C LEU A 124 -9.22 7.77 -22.33
N LEU A 125 -9.88 6.80 -21.68
CA LEU A 125 -10.74 7.07 -20.54
C LEU A 125 -9.95 7.67 -19.38
N LEU A 126 -8.78 7.11 -19.07
CA LEU A 126 -7.89 7.64 -18.04
C LEU A 126 -7.35 9.03 -18.40
N ALA A 127 -6.99 9.26 -19.67
CA ALA A 127 -6.54 10.56 -20.14
C ALA A 127 -7.63 11.62 -19.91
N GLN A 128 -8.87 11.31 -20.28
CA GLN A 128 -10.00 12.22 -20.11
C GLN A 128 -10.29 12.50 -18.63
N GLU A 129 -10.23 11.49 -17.77
CA GLU A 129 -10.37 11.68 -16.32
C GLU A 129 -9.28 12.61 -15.76
N CYS A 130 -8.04 12.46 -16.24
CA CYS A 130 -6.92 13.32 -15.86
C CYS A 130 -7.12 14.76 -16.33
N PHE A 131 -7.53 14.97 -17.58
CA PHE A 131 -7.84 16.32 -18.09
C PHE A 131 -9.03 16.97 -17.37
N ASN A 132 -10.03 16.18 -16.97
CA ASN A 132 -11.16 16.69 -16.19
C ASN A 132 -10.79 17.05 -14.75
N SER A 133 -9.61 16.66 -14.28
CA SER A 133 -9.11 16.88 -12.91
C SER A 133 -7.84 17.75 -12.86
N ASP A 134 -7.59 18.52 -13.92
CA ASP A 134 -6.44 19.43 -14.07
C ASP A 134 -5.07 18.74 -13.90
N ASN A 135 -4.98 17.44 -14.23
CA ASN A 135 -3.74 16.65 -14.20
C ASN A 135 -3.26 16.37 -15.62
N ASP A 136 -2.93 17.44 -16.34
CA ASP A 136 -2.70 17.40 -17.79
C ASP A 136 -1.46 16.59 -18.19
N VAL A 137 -0.38 16.60 -17.41
CA VAL A 137 0.84 15.82 -17.71
C VAL A 137 0.55 14.32 -17.69
N GLU A 138 -0.23 13.85 -16.72
CA GLU A 138 -0.66 12.45 -16.65
C GLU A 138 -1.67 12.12 -17.75
N GLY A 139 -2.58 13.06 -18.05
CA GLY A 139 -3.51 12.94 -19.16
C GLY A 139 -2.81 12.78 -20.51
N LEU A 140 -1.78 13.60 -20.77
CA LEU A 140 -0.93 13.49 -21.95
C LEU A 140 -0.19 12.15 -21.97
N SER A 141 0.39 11.70 -20.86
CA SER A 141 1.06 10.38 -20.81
C SER A 141 0.12 9.24 -21.19
N TYR A 142 -1.11 9.22 -20.67
CA TYR A 142 -2.12 8.24 -21.07
C TYR A 142 -2.55 8.39 -22.53
N LEU A 143 -2.72 9.62 -23.02
CA LEU A 143 -3.06 9.86 -24.41
C LEU A 143 -1.96 9.37 -25.37
N ASN A 144 -0.68 9.54 -25.00
CA ASN A 144 0.44 8.97 -25.75
C ASN A 144 0.37 7.43 -25.81
N LYS A 145 0.08 6.77 -24.67
CA LYS A 145 -0.13 5.32 -24.64
C LYS A 145 -1.30 4.88 -25.52
N ALA A 146 -2.37 5.67 -25.56
CA ALA A 146 -3.52 5.43 -26.42
C ALA A 146 -3.15 5.52 -27.90
N ILE A 147 -2.32 6.51 -28.28
CA ILE A 147 -1.81 6.70 -29.64
C ILE A 147 -0.98 5.48 -30.08
N ILE A 148 0.00 5.07 -29.27
CA ILE A 148 0.88 3.92 -29.57
C ILE A 148 0.08 2.61 -29.67
N SER A 149 -1.02 2.50 -28.92
CA SER A 149 -1.85 1.29 -28.89
C SER A 149 -2.94 1.25 -29.97
N HIS A 150 -3.04 2.25 -30.86
CA HIS A 150 -4.16 2.38 -31.80
C HIS A 150 -3.68 2.49 -33.26
N THR A 151 -4.23 1.66 -34.14
CA THR A 151 -3.86 1.62 -35.57
C THR A 151 -4.34 2.82 -36.38
N LYS A 152 -5.29 3.63 -35.87
CA LYS A 152 -5.81 4.86 -36.50
C LYS A 152 -5.77 6.05 -35.53
N CYS A 153 -4.59 6.55 -35.23
CA CYS A 153 -4.38 7.49 -34.13
C CYS A 153 -4.38 8.98 -34.51
N GLU A 154 -4.58 9.35 -35.78
CA GLU A 154 -4.52 10.75 -36.26
C GLU A 154 -5.28 11.76 -35.38
N PRO A 155 -6.57 11.56 -35.02
CA PRO A 155 -7.29 12.53 -34.20
C PRO A 155 -6.74 12.64 -32.77
N LEU A 156 -6.17 11.55 -32.26
CA LEU A 156 -5.57 11.51 -30.93
C LEU A 156 -4.22 12.26 -30.91
N ILE A 157 -3.46 12.19 -32.01
CA ILE A 157 -2.24 12.97 -32.21
C ILE A 157 -2.56 14.46 -32.19
N GLU A 158 -3.57 14.90 -32.95
CA GLU A 158 -4.00 16.30 -32.95
C GLU A 158 -4.40 16.75 -31.54
N GLN A 159 -5.25 15.98 -30.87
CA GLN A 159 -5.67 16.24 -29.50
C GLN A 159 -4.48 16.36 -28.54
N TYR A 160 -3.49 15.48 -28.65
CA TYR A 160 -2.28 15.52 -27.82
C TYR A 160 -1.51 16.82 -28.03
N LEU A 161 -1.22 17.15 -29.30
CA LEU A 161 -0.41 18.32 -29.65
C LEU A 161 -1.12 19.62 -29.22
N GLU A 162 -2.44 19.71 -29.42
CA GLU A 162 -3.21 20.87 -29.00
C GLU A 162 -3.27 21.02 -27.48
N LYS A 163 -3.54 19.93 -26.74
CA LYS A 163 -3.58 19.96 -25.27
C LYS A 163 -2.23 20.33 -24.67
N ALA A 164 -1.15 19.72 -25.16
CA ALA A 164 0.19 20.04 -24.71
C ALA A 164 0.56 21.50 -24.98
N LEU A 165 0.19 22.04 -26.14
CA LEU A 165 0.45 23.44 -26.48
C LEU A 165 -0.40 24.42 -25.64
N GLN A 166 -1.69 24.14 -25.45
CA GLN A 166 -2.60 24.99 -24.64
C GLN A 166 -2.17 25.06 -23.18
N GLY A 167 -1.64 23.97 -22.63
CA GLY A 167 -1.15 23.89 -21.25
C GLY A 167 0.32 24.28 -21.06
N ASP A 168 1.02 24.78 -22.10
CA ASP A 168 2.45 25.12 -22.07
C ASP A 168 3.39 23.94 -21.68
N PHE A 169 2.98 22.71 -22.01
CA PHE A 169 3.72 21.48 -21.78
C PHE A 169 4.71 21.19 -22.93
N LEU A 170 5.61 22.13 -23.21
CA LEU A 170 6.49 22.06 -24.37
C LEU A 170 7.52 20.91 -24.29
N ILE A 171 7.92 20.49 -23.09
CA ILE A 171 8.83 19.35 -22.93
C ILE A 171 8.15 18.07 -23.43
N GLU A 172 6.95 17.79 -22.92
CA GLU A 172 6.10 16.67 -23.30
C GLU A 172 5.77 16.72 -24.79
N PHE A 173 5.44 17.92 -25.30
CA PHE A 173 5.17 18.15 -26.73
C PHE A 173 6.35 17.67 -27.62
N PHE A 174 7.57 18.12 -27.34
CA PHE A 174 8.72 17.76 -28.15
C PHE A 174 9.20 16.32 -27.90
N GLU A 175 9.11 15.80 -26.67
CA GLU A 175 9.37 14.38 -26.39
C GLU A 175 8.42 13.46 -27.17
N PHE A 176 7.14 13.82 -27.26
CA PHE A 176 6.18 13.09 -28.09
C PHE A 176 6.58 13.09 -29.56
N LEU A 177 6.87 14.26 -30.15
CA LEU A 177 7.36 14.35 -31.52
C LEU A 177 8.64 13.52 -31.73
N SER A 178 9.55 13.53 -30.78
CA SER A 178 10.75 12.71 -30.83
C SER A 178 10.42 11.21 -30.92
N SER A 179 9.50 10.75 -30.05
CA SER A 179 9.07 9.35 -29.98
C SER A 179 8.20 8.90 -31.16
N ALA A 180 7.54 9.81 -31.86
CA ALA A 180 6.63 9.49 -32.95
C ALA A 180 7.31 8.70 -34.07
N TYR A 181 8.57 9.00 -34.39
CA TYR A 181 9.35 8.24 -35.38
C TYR A 181 9.73 6.85 -34.91
N GLU A 182 10.13 6.70 -33.64
CA GLU A 182 10.43 5.39 -33.04
C GLU A 182 9.19 4.46 -33.04
N ASN A 183 7.99 5.03 -33.14
CA ASN A 183 6.71 4.33 -33.19
C ASN A 183 6.05 4.34 -34.59
N GLU A 184 6.78 4.65 -35.66
CA GLU A 184 6.27 4.64 -37.05
C GLU A 184 5.07 5.59 -37.32
N LEU A 185 5.01 6.72 -36.61
CA LEU A 185 3.94 7.74 -36.73
C LEU A 185 4.32 8.96 -37.58
N ASP A 186 5.50 8.95 -38.20
CA ASP A 186 6.11 10.10 -38.88
C ASP A 186 5.24 10.69 -40.00
N GLN A 187 4.55 9.84 -40.77
CA GLN A 187 3.65 10.28 -41.84
C GLN A 187 2.49 11.15 -41.32
N PHE A 188 1.92 10.79 -40.17
CA PHE A 188 0.82 11.54 -39.55
C PHE A 188 1.28 12.91 -39.03
N ILE A 189 2.51 12.98 -38.49
CA ILE A 189 3.08 14.21 -37.94
C ILE A 189 3.27 15.30 -39.02
N GLN A 190 3.49 14.91 -40.28
CA GLN A 190 3.63 15.87 -41.39
C GLN A 190 2.39 16.76 -41.57
N GLY A 191 1.19 16.26 -41.28
CA GLY A 191 -0.07 17.00 -41.36
C GLY A 191 -0.18 18.17 -40.37
N TYR A 192 0.59 18.15 -39.27
CA TYR A 192 0.46 19.10 -38.16
C TYR A 192 1.48 20.24 -38.16
N LYS A 193 2.07 20.57 -39.32
CA LYS A 193 3.07 21.65 -39.50
C LYS A 193 2.71 22.95 -38.75
N LYS A 194 1.47 23.41 -38.84
CA LYS A 194 1.02 24.65 -38.20
C LYS A 194 1.08 24.60 -36.66
N ILE A 195 0.73 23.47 -36.05
CA ILE A 195 0.75 23.30 -34.59
C ILE A 195 2.21 23.25 -34.12
N ILE A 196 3.07 22.50 -34.82
CA ILE A 196 4.50 22.39 -34.55
C ILE A 196 5.19 23.76 -34.61
N GLN A 197 4.87 24.58 -35.62
CA GLN A 197 5.37 25.95 -35.72
C GLN A 197 4.97 26.83 -34.55
N LYS A 198 3.71 26.73 -34.09
CA LYS A 198 3.24 27.49 -32.91
C LYS A 198 4.02 27.07 -31.67
N ALA A 199 4.24 25.78 -31.46
CA ALA A 199 5.02 25.27 -30.34
C ALA A 199 6.49 25.74 -30.37
N LEU A 200 7.12 25.74 -31.54
CA LEU A 200 8.49 26.27 -31.68
C LEU A 200 8.57 27.77 -31.37
N ARG A 201 7.57 28.57 -31.78
CA ARG A 201 7.51 30.00 -31.42
C ARG A 201 7.27 30.22 -29.93
N ALA A 202 6.39 29.42 -29.33
CA ALA A 202 6.17 29.44 -27.88
C ALA A 202 7.48 29.12 -27.14
N LEU A 203 8.17 28.04 -27.54
CA LEU A 203 9.47 27.67 -26.99
C LEU A 203 10.48 28.82 -27.11
N ASN A 204 10.60 29.43 -28.30
CA ASN A 204 11.53 30.52 -28.54
C ASN A 204 11.36 31.67 -27.53
N SER A 205 10.12 31.97 -27.16
CA SER A 205 9.80 33.02 -26.18
C SER A 205 10.04 32.65 -24.72
N SER A 206 10.15 31.35 -24.39
CA SER A 206 10.22 30.83 -23.01
C SER A 206 11.51 30.06 -22.67
N ILE A 207 12.49 29.92 -23.59
CA ILE A 207 13.77 29.21 -23.34
C ILE A 207 14.47 29.68 -22.05
N LYS A 208 14.49 30.98 -21.79
CA LYS A 208 15.10 31.57 -20.59
C LYS A 208 14.39 31.16 -19.29
N ASP A 209 13.16 30.69 -19.35
CA ASP A 209 12.38 30.32 -18.16
C ASP A 209 12.60 28.85 -17.78
N TYR A 210 13.05 28.02 -18.72
CA TYR A 210 13.37 26.62 -18.46
C TYR A 210 14.68 26.42 -17.69
N SER A 211 14.74 25.36 -16.87
CA SER A 211 16.01 24.90 -16.31
C SER A 211 16.98 24.45 -17.42
N TYR A 212 18.28 24.57 -17.19
CA TYR A 212 19.28 24.14 -18.17
C TYR A 212 19.12 22.66 -18.57
N PHE A 213 18.77 21.80 -17.62
CA PHE A 213 18.53 20.39 -17.91
C PHE A 213 17.31 20.16 -18.81
N ASN A 214 16.23 20.94 -18.64
CA ASN A 214 15.07 20.85 -19.52
C ASN A 214 15.39 21.35 -20.93
N ILE A 215 16.21 22.40 -21.06
CA ILE A 215 16.73 22.83 -22.36
C ILE A 215 17.52 21.72 -23.06
N LEU A 216 18.40 21.00 -22.34
CA LEU A 216 19.11 19.85 -22.91
C LEU A 216 18.16 18.76 -23.42
N LYS A 217 17.06 18.47 -22.68
CA LYS A 217 16.06 17.48 -23.12
C LYS A 217 15.32 17.93 -24.36
N ILE A 218 14.86 19.18 -24.38
CA ILE A 218 14.17 19.75 -25.53
C ILE A 218 15.08 19.70 -26.76
N ILE A 219 16.37 20.02 -26.61
CA ILE A 219 17.36 19.90 -27.68
C ILE A 219 17.45 18.46 -28.20
N GLU A 220 17.61 17.46 -27.34
CA GLU A 220 17.69 16.05 -27.77
C GLU A 220 16.40 15.57 -28.44
N SER A 221 15.24 15.97 -27.92
CA SER A 221 13.95 15.64 -28.50
C SER A 221 13.79 16.23 -29.91
N LEU A 222 14.16 17.51 -30.07
CA LEU A 222 14.14 18.21 -31.35
C LEU A 222 15.21 17.70 -32.33
N ASP A 223 16.42 17.39 -31.87
CA ASP A 223 17.50 16.82 -32.71
C ASP A 223 17.05 15.49 -33.33
N LYS A 224 16.46 14.63 -32.50
CA LYS A 224 15.81 13.39 -32.95
C LYS A 224 14.66 13.66 -33.92
N PHE A 225 13.79 14.62 -33.61
CA PHE A 225 12.67 15.00 -34.47
C PHE A 225 13.14 15.45 -35.87
N PHE A 226 14.15 16.31 -35.93
CA PHE A 226 14.69 16.85 -37.18
C PHE A 226 15.59 15.88 -37.96
N ASN A 227 15.88 14.69 -37.41
CA ASN A 227 16.50 13.62 -38.19
C ASN A 227 15.56 13.06 -39.26
N TYR A 228 14.25 13.06 -39.02
CA TYR A 228 13.25 12.53 -39.94
C TYR A 228 12.28 13.60 -40.46
N TYR A 229 12.03 14.65 -39.69
CA TYR A 229 11.24 15.80 -40.13
C TYR A 229 12.16 16.83 -40.78
N ASP A 230 11.88 17.23 -42.02
CA ASP A 230 12.69 18.26 -42.67
C ASP A 230 12.47 19.61 -41.96
N ILE A 231 13.46 20.03 -41.17
CA ILE A 231 13.48 21.33 -40.48
C ILE A 231 13.22 22.47 -41.48
N ALA A 232 13.65 22.29 -42.73
CA ALA A 232 13.51 23.28 -43.79
C ALA A 232 12.05 23.44 -44.24
N SER A 233 11.16 22.49 -43.94
CA SER A 233 9.74 22.60 -44.23
C SER A 233 8.99 23.53 -43.26
N LEU A 234 9.59 23.95 -42.14
CA LEU A 234 8.95 24.79 -41.12
C LEU A 234 9.16 26.29 -41.41
N ASP A 235 8.07 27.04 -41.58
CA ASP A 235 8.02 28.53 -41.53
C ASP A 235 8.26 29.11 -40.11
N PHE A 236 9.09 28.43 -39.31
CA PHE A 236 9.76 29.04 -38.18
C PHE A 236 10.93 29.84 -38.75
N SER A 237 11.01 31.14 -38.46
CA SER A 237 12.05 31.94 -39.13
C SER A 237 13.39 31.45 -38.59
N PHE A 238 14.28 30.96 -39.44
CA PHE A 238 15.62 30.60 -38.99
C PHE A 238 16.39 31.82 -38.42
N GLU A 239 15.87 33.03 -38.65
CA GLU A 239 16.26 34.27 -37.95
C GLU A 239 15.97 34.21 -36.45
N ASP A 240 14.97 33.43 -36.00
CA ASP A 240 14.66 33.23 -34.58
C ASP A 240 15.82 32.53 -33.84
N PHE A 241 16.34 31.41 -34.37
CA PHE A 241 17.52 30.75 -33.79
C PHE A 241 18.76 31.65 -33.83
N LEU A 242 18.88 32.44 -34.89
CA LEU A 242 19.95 33.41 -35.05
C LEU A 242 19.91 34.48 -33.96
N CYS A 243 18.74 35.05 -33.68
CA CYS A 243 18.54 36.01 -32.60
C CYS A 243 18.97 35.44 -31.25
N LEU A 244 18.64 34.17 -30.98
CA LEU A 244 19.05 33.50 -29.75
C LEU A 244 20.57 33.41 -29.58
N THR A 245 21.35 33.19 -30.65
CA THR A 245 22.82 33.15 -30.56
C THR A 245 23.46 34.46 -30.10
N ARG A 246 22.75 35.58 -30.27
CA ARG A 246 23.18 36.93 -29.87
C ARG A 246 22.61 37.35 -28.52
N SER A 247 21.80 36.51 -27.87
CA SER A 247 21.23 36.79 -26.55
C SER A 247 22.31 36.96 -25.50
N LYS A 248 22.01 37.68 -24.40
CA LYS A 248 22.87 37.69 -23.21
C LYS A 248 22.65 36.44 -22.35
N ASP A 249 21.46 35.84 -22.41
CA ASP A 249 21.14 34.65 -21.64
C ASP A 249 21.94 33.44 -22.17
N PHE A 250 22.50 32.66 -21.24
CA PHE A 250 23.31 31.50 -21.61
C PHE A 250 22.48 30.40 -22.26
N LYS A 251 21.25 30.14 -21.79
CA LYS A 251 20.41 29.04 -22.28
C LYS A 251 19.90 29.33 -23.69
N GLU A 252 19.50 30.57 -23.94
CA GLU A 252 19.12 31.04 -25.28
C GLU A 252 20.30 30.92 -26.25
N ARG A 253 21.47 31.46 -25.89
CA ARG A 253 22.68 31.34 -26.72
C ARG A 253 23.05 29.89 -27.00
N TYR A 254 23.03 29.05 -25.97
CA TYR A 254 23.34 27.63 -26.08
C TYR A 254 22.40 26.93 -27.04
N PHE A 255 21.09 27.12 -26.88
CA PHE A 255 20.05 26.51 -27.69
C PHE A 255 20.17 26.93 -29.16
N GLY A 256 20.23 28.23 -29.44
CA GLY A 256 20.38 28.74 -30.81
C GLY A 256 21.66 28.26 -31.48
N SER A 257 22.79 28.30 -30.76
CA SER A 257 24.09 27.90 -31.30
C SER A 257 24.14 26.41 -31.63
N TYR A 258 23.52 25.56 -30.82
CA TYR A 258 23.46 24.12 -31.07
C TYR A 258 22.79 23.81 -32.42
N PHE A 259 21.58 24.34 -32.65
CA PHE A 259 20.83 24.05 -33.88
C PHE A 259 21.48 24.63 -35.13
N ILE A 260 22.09 25.83 -35.04
CA ILE A 260 22.83 26.42 -36.15
C ILE A 260 24.01 25.55 -36.55
N LEU A 261 24.84 25.13 -35.58
CA LEU A 261 26.03 24.31 -35.85
C LEU A 261 25.65 22.90 -36.33
N LYS A 262 24.63 22.28 -35.73
CA LYS A 262 24.20 20.91 -36.06
C LYS A 262 23.64 20.80 -37.48
N TYR A 263 22.79 21.75 -37.88
CA TYR A 263 22.07 21.71 -39.15
C TYR A 263 22.64 22.63 -40.21
N GLU A 264 23.86 23.14 -40.02
CA GLU A 264 24.58 24.06 -40.91
C GLU A 264 24.42 23.69 -42.41
N ASN A 265 24.67 22.43 -42.77
CA ASN A 265 24.58 21.93 -44.15
C ASN A 265 23.18 22.01 -44.76
N LYS A 266 22.12 21.97 -43.95
CA LYS A 266 20.72 22.13 -44.39
C LYS A 266 20.31 23.61 -44.45
N LEU A 267 20.99 24.48 -43.70
CA LEU A 267 20.63 25.89 -43.48
C LEU A 267 21.34 26.85 -44.42
N ILE A 268 22.65 26.67 -44.65
CA ILE A 268 23.48 27.52 -45.53
C ILE A 268 22.89 27.64 -46.94
N PRO A 269 22.44 26.57 -47.63
CA PRO A 269 21.95 26.66 -49.00
C PRO A 269 20.69 27.53 -49.18
N ARG A 270 19.99 27.91 -48.09
CA ARG A 270 18.73 28.66 -48.14
C ARG A 270 18.87 30.14 -47.78
N ASN A 271 19.97 30.56 -47.15
CA ASN A 271 20.18 31.96 -46.80
C ASN A 271 21.68 32.27 -46.62
N HIS A 272 22.24 33.04 -47.55
CA HIS A 272 23.65 33.46 -47.55
C HIS A 272 24.06 34.31 -46.32
N ARG A 273 23.11 34.82 -45.51
CA ARG A 273 23.44 35.47 -44.23
C ARG A 273 24.12 34.52 -43.23
N TYR A 274 23.92 33.20 -43.35
CA TYR A 274 24.54 32.22 -42.44
C TYR A 274 26.05 32.11 -42.61
N GLU A 275 26.56 32.18 -43.86
CA GLU A 275 28.01 32.16 -44.13
C GLU A 275 28.72 33.35 -43.45
N LYS A 276 28.11 34.55 -43.54
CA LYS A 276 28.65 35.76 -42.87
C LYS A 276 28.59 35.66 -41.34
N ILE A 277 27.54 35.08 -40.78
CA ILE A 277 27.36 35.06 -39.32
C ILE A 277 28.21 33.97 -38.64
N ARG A 278 28.50 32.88 -39.36
CA ARG A 278 29.52 31.90 -38.96
C ARG A 278 30.88 32.55 -38.70
N GLU A 279 31.24 33.53 -39.51
CA GLU A 279 32.48 34.30 -39.39
C GLU A 279 32.43 35.34 -38.25
N GLU A 280 31.24 35.85 -37.91
CA GLU A 280 31.04 36.84 -36.83
C GLU A 280 30.93 36.24 -35.41
N ILE A 281 30.45 35.00 -35.26
CA ILE A 281 30.20 34.41 -33.93
C ILE A 281 31.47 33.72 -33.41
N ASN A 282 32.16 34.37 -32.47
CA ASN A 282 33.22 33.74 -31.69
C ASN A 282 32.65 32.77 -30.65
N TYR A 283 32.50 31.50 -31.02
CA TYR A 283 32.02 30.45 -30.12
C TYR A 283 33.00 30.09 -28.98
N GLN A 284 34.22 30.63 -28.92
CA GLN A 284 35.20 30.25 -27.89
C GLN A 284 34.73 30.62 -26.47
N GLU A 285 34.09 31.78 -26.31
CA GLU A 285 33.51 32.18 -25.03
C GLU A 285 32.40 31.20 -24.61
N LEU A 286 31.49 30.87 -25.54
CA LEU A 286 30.41 29.92 -25.28
C LEU A 286 30.95 28.52 -24.95
N LYS A 287 31.93 28.00 -25.70
CA LYS A 287 32.59 26.71 -25.41
C LYS A 287 33.20 26.69 -24.01
N THR A 288 33.82 27.79 -23.60
CA THR A 288 34.41 27.93 -22.27
C THR A 288 33.33 27.91 -21.18
N GLN A 289 32.21 28.62 -21.38
CA GLN A 289 31.07 28.59 -20.46
C GLN A 289 30.41 27.21 -20.40
N ILE A 290 30.29 26.51 -21.54
CA ILE A 290 29.75 25.14 -21.60
C ILE A 290 30.62 24.18 -20.79
N LEU A 291 31.95 24.24 -20.98
CA LEU A 291 32.91 23.41 -20.22
C LEU A 291 32.88 23.75 -18.73
N ALA A 292 32.93 25.02 -18.36
CA ALA A 292 32.85 25.45 -16.96
C ALA A 292 31.55 24.95 -16.30
N ARG A 293 30.44 25.02 -17.02
CA ARG A 293 29.17 24.49 -16.54
C ARG A 293 29.19 22.98 -16.42
N PHE A 294 29.78 22.24 -17.36
CA PHE A 294 29.93 20.78 -17.25
C PHE A 294 30.67 20.35 -15.99
N PHE A 295 31.78 21.01 -15.66
CA PHE A 295 32.50 20.74 -14.43
C PHE A 295 31.69 21.12 -13.19
N SER A 296 31.01 22.27 -13.22
CA SER A 296 30.09 22.64 -12.13
C SER A 296 28.97 21.62 -11.93
N GLU A 297 28.45 20.99 -12.98
CA GLU A 297 27.44 19.94 -12.87
C GLU A 297 28.01 18.63 -12.29
N ILE A 298 29.29 18.33 -12.55
CA ILE A 298 30.02 17.23 -11.88
C ILE A 298 30.19 17.55 -10.39
N ASP A 299 30.68 18.74 -10.06
CA ASP A 299 30.91 19.18 -8.68
C ASP A 299 29.62 19.19 -7.85
N ASN A 300 28.48 19.47 -8.49
CA ASN A 300 27.15 19.43 -7.88
C ASN A 300 26.48 18.04 -7.91
N LEU A 301 27.23 16.98 -8.23
CA LEU A 301 26.75 15.59 -8.26
C LEU A 301 25.51 15.39 -9.15
N CYS A 302 25.47 16.00 -10.33
CA CYS A 302 24.30 15.92 -11.22
C CYS A 302 24.16 14.56 -11.94
N MET A 303 22.93 14.16 -12.31
CA MET A 303 22.67 12.87 -12.97
C MET A 303 23.56 12.61 -14.19
N LEU A 304 24.12 11.39 -14.28
CA LEU A 304 24.95 10.96 -15.40
C LEU A 304 24.29 11.16 -16.78
N ASP A 305 22.98 11.02 -16.87
CA ASP A 305 22.26 11.24 -18.15
C ASP A 305 22.36 12.69 -18.63
N LYS A 306 22.36 13.68 -17.73
CA LYS A 306 22.57 15.08 -18.09
C LYS A 306 23.97 15.28 -18.68
N LEU A 307 24.99 14.70 -18.04
CA LEU A 307 26.37 14.77 -18.52
C LEU A 307 26.55 14.03 -19.85
N LYS A 308 25.87 12.90 -20.06
CA LYS A 308 25.85 12.19 -21.35
C LYS A 308 25.25 13.05 -22.46
N MET A 309 24.18 13.79 -22.19
CA MET A 309 23.56 14.72 -23.16
C MET A 309 24.51 15.87 -23.49
N MET A 310 25.07 16.53 -22.47
CA MET A 310 26.08 17.58 -22.67
C MET A 310 27.25 17.08 -23.52
N ARG A 311 27.75 15.87 -23.24
CA ARG A 311 28.84 15.23 -23.99
C ARG A 311 28.50 15.03 -25.47
N LYS A 312 27.29 14.59 -25.80
CA LYS A 312 26.87 14.49 -27.22
C LYS A 312 26.88 15.84 -27.91
N HIS A 313 26.55 16.91 -27.18
CA HIS A 313 26.56 18.27 -27.72
C HIS A 313 27.99 18.80 -27.91
N PHE A 314 28.98 18.31 -27.15
CA PHE A 314 30.38 18.74 -27.29
C PHE A 314 30.97 18.44 -28.66
N ASP A 315 30.57 17.34 -29.28
CA ASP A 315 30.96 17.03 -30.66
C ASP A 315 30.43 18.11 -31.63
N ILE A 316 29.19 18.59 -31.44
CA ILE A 316 28.59 19.68 -32.25
C ILE A 316 29.30 21.01 -32.01
N PHE A 317 29.65 21.30 -30.75
CA PHE A 317 30.40 22.51 -30.40
C PHE A 317 31.90 22.40 -30.71
N ASN A 318 32.40 21.29 -31.24
CA ASN A 318 33.83 21.05 -31.46
C ASN A 318 34.65 21.30 -30.18
N ILE A 319 34.23 20.69 -29.06
CA ILE A 319 34.94 20.69 -27.79
C ILE A 319 35.78 19.39 -27.72
N PRO A 320 37.12 19.47 -27.64
CA PRO A 320 37.98 18.29 -27.64
C PRO A 320 37.74 17.36 -26.45
N LYS A 321 37.77 16.04 -26.68
CA LYS A 321 37.50 15.00 -25.67
C LYS A 321 38.49 15.05 -24.50
N GLU A 322 39.73 15.40 -24.79
CA GLU A 322 40.83 15.52 -23.84
C GLU A 322 40.52 16.54 -22.75
N LYS A 323 39.66 17.54 -23.04
CA LYS A 323 39.33 18.58 -22.06
C LYS A 323 38.41 18.11 -20.94
N TYR A 324 37.61 17.06 -21.11
CA TYR A 324 36.56 16.71 -20.13
C TYR A 324 36.43 15.21 -19.82
N MET A 325 36.97 14.32 -20.67
CA MET A 325 36.69 12.88 -20.58
C MET A 325 37.24 12.23 -19.31
N GLU A 326 38.40 12.67 -18.83
CA GLU A 326 39.00 12.19 -17.59
C GLU A 326 38.07 12.47 -16.39
N SER A 327 37.64 13.73 -16.21
CA SER A 327 36.71 14.13 -15.15
C SER A 327 35.38 13.40 -15.25
N TYR A 328 34.86 13.18 -16.47
CA TYR A 328 33.61 12.45 -16.68
C TYR A 328 33.71 10.97 -16.27
N GLU A 329 34.79 10.27 -16.63
CA GLU A 329 34.97 8.86 -16.24
C GLU A 329 35.30 8.73 -14.74
N ALA A 330 36.03 9.70 -14.16
CA ALA A 330 36.22 9.77 -12.71
C ALA A 330 34.88 9.92 -11.98
N TYR A 331 34.03 10.86 -12.42
CA TYR A 331 32.70 11.07 -11.86
C TYR A 331 31.78 9.84 -12.02
N LYS A 332 31.82 9.17 -13.18
CA LYS A 332 31.06 7.94 -13.41
C LYS A 332 31.47 6.81 -12.45
N LYS A 333 32.77 6.68 -12.15
CA LYS A 333 33.26 5.75 -11.13
C LYS A 333 32.75 6.15 -9.75
N GLU A 334 32.85 7.43 -9.39
CA GLU A 334 32.36 7.96 -8.12
C GLU A 334 30.86 7.67 -7.91
N ILE A 335 30.03 7.91 -8.92
CA ILE A 335 28.59 7.62 -8.85
C ILE A 335 28.32 6.13 -8.71
N LYS A 336 29.05 5.27 -9.43
CA LYS A 336 28.94 3.81 -9.25
C LYS A 336 29.29 3.40 -7.82
N GLU A 337 30.32 4.00 -7.22
CA GLU A 337 30.68 3.75 -5.82
C GLU A 337 29.62 4.27 -4.83
N LEU A 338 29.00 5.41 -5.12
CA LEU A 338 27.86 5.90 -4.33
C LEU A 338 26.66 4.95 -4.43
N GLU A 339 26.32 4.44 -5.61
CA GLU A 339 25.27 3.44 -5.79
C GLU A 339 25.58 2.15 -5.01
N LYS A 340 26.83 1.66 -5.03
CA LYS A 340 27.25 0.53 -4.18
C LYS A 340 27.00 0.81 -2.70
N LYS A 341 27.41 1.99 -2.18
CA LYS A 341 27.19 2.40 -0.78
C LYS A 341 25.70 2.42 -0.40
N ILE A 342 24.85 2.88 -1.32
CA ILE A 342 23.39 2.89 -1.15
C ILE A 342 22.83 1.45 -1.04
N TYR A 343 23.29 0.53 -1.89
CA TYR A 343 22.94 -0.89 -1.78
C TYR A 343 23.44 -1.52 -0.48
N LEU A 344 24.66 -1.21 -0.04
CA LEU A 344 25.19 -1.71 1.24
C LEU A 344 24.35 -1.22 2.43
N LYS A 345 23.92 0.05 2.43
CA LYS A 345 23.00 0.58 3.44
C LYS A 345 21.64 -0.13 3.43
N LYS A 346 21.11 -0.43 2.24
CA LYS A 346 19.90 -1.25 2.08
C LYS A 346 20.11 -2.67 2.65
N PHE A 347 21.24 -3.32 2.36
CA PHE A 347 21.54 -4.66 2.85
C PHE A 347 21.71 -4.69 4.37
N ALA A 348 22.37 -3.68 4.94
CA ALA A 348 22.49 -3.51 6.39
C ALA A 348 21.11 -3.45 7.07
N PHE A 349 20.19 -2.68 6.50
CA PHE A 349 18.81 -2.61 6.98
C PHE A 349 18.07 -3.95 6.89
N LEU A 350 18.18 -4.67 5.76
CA LEU A 350 17.57 -5.98 5.61
C LEU A 350 18.16 -7.01 6.58
N LYS A 351 19.49 -7.03 6.77
CA LYS A 351 20.18 -7.89 7.74
C LYS A 351 19.77 -7.57 9.18
N LEU A 352 19.53 -6.30 9.49
CA LEU A 352 18.99 -5.87 10.77
C LEU A 352 17.58 -6.44 11.01
N LEU A 353 16.70 -6.39 10.01
CA LEU A 353 15.38 -7.04 10.10
C LEU A 353 15.51 -8.55 10.28
N MET A 354 16.43 -9.20 9.54
CA MET A 354 16.68 -10.64 9.70
C MET A 354 17.04 -11.00 11.14
N LYS A 355 18.00 -10.27 11.74
CA LYS A 355 18.42 -10.50 13.14
C LYS A 355 17.30 -10.21 14.13
N LYS A 356 16.56 -9.11 13.95
CA LYS A 356 15.50 -8.68 14.87
C LYS A 356 14.31 -9.63 14.91
N TYR A 357 14.02 -10.29 13.77
CA TYR A 357 12.84 -11.15 13.60
C TYR A 357 13.18 -12.63 13.44
N ASP A 358 14.40 -13.04 13.84
CA ASP A 358 14.86 -14.44 13.81
C ASP A 358 14.62 -15.14 12.46
N VAL A 359 14.94 -14.44 11.36
CA VAL A 359 14.86 -15.02 10.02
C VAL A 359 15.98 -16.04 9.85
N LYS A 360 15.62 -17.30 9.60
CA LYS A 360 16.60 -18.39 9.54
C LYS A 360 17.27 -18.46 8.19
N LYS A 361 18.57 -18.74 8.20
CA LYS A 361 19.31 -19.06 6.98
C LYS A 361 18.93 -20.48 6.52
N THR A 362 18.37 -20.61 5.31
CA THR A 362 17.80 -21.88 4.82
C THR A 362 18.29 -22.24 3.43
N LYS A 363 18.23 -23.53 3.06
CA LYS A 363 18.44 -23.96 1.66
C LYS A 363 17.21 -23.62 0.82
N VAL A 364 17.44 -23.14 -0.40
CA VAL A 364 16.40 -22.83 -1.38
C VAL A 364 16.65 -23.61 -2.66
N ASN A 365 15.62 -24.28 -3.16
CA ASN A 365 15.73 -24.99 -4.43
C ASN A 365 15.59 -23.99 -5.59
N PHE A 366 16.71 -23.69 -6.25
CA PHE A 366 16.74 -22.83 -7.43
C PHE A 366 16.73 -23.65 -8.72
N ARG A 367 15.69 -23.46 -9.54
CA ARG A 367 15.59 -24.04 -10.88
C ARG A 367 15.65 -22.94 -11.94
N LYS A 368 16.65 -23.01 -12.82
CA LYS A 368 16.81 -22.03 -13.91
C LYS A 368 15.70 -22.17 -14.97
N LYS A 369 15.15 -21.04 -15.41
CA LYS A 369 14.18 -20.90 -16.50
C LYS A 369 14.52 -19.66 -17.35
N ARG A 370 15.24 -19.87 -18.46
CA ARG A 370 15.80 -18.80 -19.32
C ARG A 370 16.68 -17.84 -18.50
N ASN A 371 16.28 -16.56 -18.39
CA ASN A 371 17.03 -15.49 -17.71
C ASN A 371 16.56 -15.27 -16.25
N MET A 372 15.78 -16.21 -15.71
CA MET A 372 15.25 -16.17 -14.35
C MET A 372 15.45 -17.51 -13.65
N TYR A 373 15.33 -17.49 -12.33
CA TYR A 373 15.23 -18.66 -11.49
C TYR A 373 13.85 -18.77 -10.86
N VAL A 374 13.37 -19.99 -10.71
CA VAL A 374 12.24 -20.35 -9.85
C VAL A 374 12.82 -20.89 -8.54
N ALA A 375 12.37 -20.35 -7.43
CA ALA A 375 12.87 -20.63 -6.09
C ALA A 375 11.74 -21.18 -5.21
N SER A 376 11.98 -22.33 -4.58
CA SER A 376 11.07 -22.89 -3.58
C SER A 376 11.67 -22.70 -2.19
N HIS A 377 11.02 -21.86 -1.39
CA HIS A 377 11.46 -21.47 -0.05
C HIS A 377 10.97 -22.46 1.02
N GLN A 378 11.68 -22.54 2.15
CA GLN A 378 11.27 -23.39 3.28
C GLN A 378 10.04 -22.82 3.99
N LYS A 379 9.09 -23.70 4.38
CA LYS A 379 7.83 -23.32 5.03
C LYS A 379 8.03 -22.49 6.29
N GLU A 380 9.01 -22.87 7.11
CA GLU A 380 9.31 -22.19 8.38
C GLU A 380 9.59 -20.69 8.21
N ASN A 381 10.32 -20.31 7.15
CA ASN A 381 10.57 -18.90 6.86
C ASN A 381 9.39 -18.20 6.19
N LEU A 382 8.57 -18.93 5.42
CA LEU A 382 7.38 -18.35 4.79
C LEU A 382 6.31 -17.92 5.81
N GLU A 383 6.32 -18.50 7.01
CA GLU A 383 5.47 -18.06 8.12
C GLU A 383 5.95 -16.73 8.76
N ASN A 384 7.19 -16.32 8.50
CA ASN A 384 7.77 -15.11 9.05
C ASN A 384 7.49 -13.89 8.13
N PRO A 385 6.68 -12.91 8.55
CA PRO A 385 6.34 -11.77 7.70
C PRO A 385 7.56 -10.89 7.34
N ALA A 386 8.59 -10.84 8.19
CA ALA A 386 9.83 -10.12 7.90
C ALA A 386 10.61 -10.79 6.76
N TYR A 387 10.64 -12.13 6.72
CA TYR A 387 11.25 -12.86 5.60
C TYR A 387 10.52 -12.55 4.28
N LEU A 388 9.19 -12.57 4.30
CA LEU A 388 8.37 -12.23 3.13
C LEU A 388 8.66 -10.82 2.62
N TYR A 389 8.82 -9.86 3.53
CA TYR A 389 9.23 -8.50 3.20
C TYR A 389 10.63 -8.49 2.55
N ILE A 390 11.62 -9.15 3.16
CA ILE A 390 13.00 -9.18 2.68
C ILE A 390 13.10 -9.77 1.27
N ILE A 391 12.49 -10.94 1.02
CA ILE A 391 12.57 -11.59 -0.30
C ILE A 391 11.95 -10.72 -1.40
N ARG A 392 10.85 -10.02 -1.11
CA ARG A 392 10.25 -9.06 -2.05
C ARG A 392 11.20 -7.90 -2.36
N LYS A 393 11.92 -7.38 -1.35
CA LYS A 393 12.85 -6.24 -1.52
C LYS A 393 14.17 -6.60 -2.19
N ILE A 394 14.52 -7.86 -2.30
CA ILE A 394 15.70 -8.31 -3.06
C ILE A 394 15.35 -8.80 -4.48
N GLY A 395 14.06 -8.74 -4.86
CA GLY A 395 13.60 -9.01 -6.22
C GLY A 395 12.92 -10.38 -6.44
N PHE A 396 12.57 -11.11 -5.37
CA PHE A 396 11.73 -12.31 -5.51
C PHE A 396 10.27 -11.93 -5.72
N PHE A 397 9.65 -12.60 -6.68
CA PHE A 397 8.23 -12.45 -6.99
C PHE A 397 7.47 -13.74 -6.63
N GLY A 398 6.44 -13.63 -5.79
CA GLY A 398 5.69 -14.76 -5.27
C GLY A 398 6.30 -15.36 -3.99
N LEU A 399 5.60 -16.35 -3.41
CA LEU A 399 5.99 -17.00 -2.15
C LEU A 399 6.46 -18.45 -2.35
N ASN A 400 5.59 -19.28 -2.93
CA ASN A 400 5.91 -20.64 -3.36
C ASN A 400 6.10 -20.67 -4.88
N ASP A 401 7.27 -21.17 -5.29
CA ASP A 401 7.79 -21.10 -6.66
C ASP A 401 8.03 -19.64 -7.09
N ALA A 402 8.69 -18.88 -6.20
CA ALA A 402 8.98 -17.48 -6.43
C ALA A 402 9.97 -17.31 -7.58
N THR A 403 9.80 -16.29 -8.42
CA THR A 403 10.70 -16.03 -9.54
C THR A 403 11.62 -14.85 -9.28
N ILE A 404 12.86 -14.92 -9.75
CA ILE A 404 13.83 -13.82 -9.64
C ILE A 404 14.77 -13.81 -10.86
N LYS A 405 15.17 -12.62 -11.34
CA LYS A 405 16.13 -12.47 -12.46
C LYS A 405 17.56 -12.78 -12.01
N SER A 406 18.37 -13.36 -12.90
CA SER A 406 19.79 -13.62 -12.60
C SER A 406 20.56 -12.34 -12.27
N SER A 407 20.21 -11.22 -12.90
CA SER A 407 20.79 -9.90 -12.61
C SER A 407 20.49 -9.43 -11.19
N ASP A 408 19.27 -9.68 -10.71
CA ASP A 408 18.83 -9.23 -9.38
C ASP A 408 19.46 -10.09 -8.29
N LEU A 409 19.68 -11.39 -8.55
CA LEU A 409 20.51 -12.25 -7.71
C LEU A 409 21.97 -11.76 -7.65
N GLY A 410 22.55 -11.35 -8.78
CA GLY A 410 23.92 -10.84 -8.84
C GLY A 410 24.11 -9.49 -8.13
N ILE A 411 23.17 -8.56 -8.29
CA ILE A 411 23.21 -7.26 -7.60
C ILE A 411 22.96 -7.42 -6.10
N ASN A 412 22.03 -8.28 -5.69
CA ASN A 412 21.72 -8.53 -4.26
C ASN A 412 22.58 -9.66 -3.64
N TYR A 413 23.70 -10.03 -4.27
CA TYR A 413 24.49 -11.21 -3.92
C TYR A 413 24.88 -11.29 -2.43
N PHE A 414 25.33 -10.19 -1.83
CA PHE A 414 25.78 -10.19 -0.44
C PHE A 414 24.65 -10.46 0.56
N ILE A 415 23.47 -9.84 0.39
CA ILE A 415 22.34 -10.09 1.29
C ILE A 415 21.72 -11.49 1.05
N ILE A 416 21.77 -11.99 -0.19
CA ILE A 416 21.33 -13.34 -0.54
C ILE A 416 22.20 -14.40 0.16
N ARG A 417 23.52 -14.19 0.23
CA ARG A 417 24.45 -15.07 0.98
C ARG A 417 24.16 -15.11 2.48
N GLU A 418 23.58 -14.06 3.05
CA GLU A 418 23.13 -14.05 4.45
C GLU A 418 21.84 -14.84 4.63
N LEU A 419 20.98 -14.85 3.61
CA LEU A 419 19.64 -15.43 3.65
C LEU A 419 19.61 -16.94 3.35
N PHE A 420 20.51 -17.41 2.48
CA PHE A 420 20.48 -18.79 1.99
C PHE A 420 21.79 -19.56 2.22
N LEU A 421 21.66 -20.87 2.41
CA LEU A 421 22.79 -21.78 2.58
C LEU A 421 23.44 -22.21 1.24
N ASP A 422 22.80 -21.88 0.12
CA ASP A 422 23.24 -22.26 -1.22
C ASP A 422 24.50 -21.50 -1.66
N ASP A 423 25.36 -22.20 -2.43
CA ASP A 423 26.57 -21.63 -2.98
C ASP A 423 26.33 -21.07 -4.39
N PHE A 424 26.06 -19.77 -4.44
CA PHE A 424 25.76 -19.05 -5.68
C PHE A 424 26.98 -18.85 -6.59
N THR A 425 28.20 -19.10 -6.13
CA THR A 425 29.41 -19.02 -6.99
C THR A 425 29.38 -20.08 -8.10
N LYS A 426 28.65 -21.17 -7.88
CA LYS A 426 28.46 -22.27 -8.84
C LYS A 426 27.40 -21.97 -9.91
N MET A 427 26.81 -20.78 -9.90
CA MET A 427 25.81 -20.34 -10.88
C MET A 427 26.40 -19.25 -11.78
N PRO A 428 26.92 -19.59 -12.99
CA PRO A 428 27.76 -18.70 -13.78
C PRO A 428 27.14 -17.35 -14.13
N ASP A 429 25.84 -17.30 -14.41
CA ASP A 429 25.14 -16.07 -14.75
C ASP A 429 24.95 -15.15 -13.53
N ILE A 430 24.68 -15.70 -12.34
CA ILE A 430 24.61 -14.90 -11.11
C ILE A 430 25.99 -14.30 -10.81
N PHE A 431 27.03 -15.12 -10.92
CA PHE A 431 28.41 -14.68 -10.66
C PHE A 431 28.89 -13.63 -11.70
N TYR A 432 28.51 -13.78 -12.97
CA TYR A 432 28.74 -12.78 -14.01
C TYR A 432 28.15 -11.42 -13.62
N TYR A 433 26.86 -11.38 -13.25
CA TYR A 433 26.21 -10.12 -12.85
C TYR A 433 26.75 -9.55 -11.54
N LYS A 434 27.13 -10.42 -10.58
CA LYS A 434 27.85 -10.01 -9.37
C LYS A 434 29.14 -9.28 -9.76
N ASN A 435 29.98 -9.87 -10.60
CA ASN A 435 31.27 -9.28 -10.97
C ASN A 435 31.10 -8.02 -11.82
N GLN A 436 30.10 -7.97 -12.70
CA GLN A 436 29.81 -6.77 -13.48
C GLN A 436 29.47 -5.56 -12.59
N TYR A 437 28.68 -5.79 -11.53
CA TYR A 437 28.22 -4.73 -10.65
C TYR A 437 29.25 -4.42 -9.54
N TRP A 438 29.66 -5.45 -8.79
CA TRP A 438 30.52 -5.37 -7.59
C TRP A 438 32.01 -5.60 -7.87
N ALA A 439 32.42 -5.87 -9.11
CA ALA A 439 33.80 -6.31 -9.40
C ALA A 439 34.20 -7.54 -8.56
N GLU A 440 35.50 -7.72 -8.31
CA GLU A 440 36.04 -8.80 -7.49
C GLU A 440 35.90 -8.53 -5.97
N GLU A 441 35.21 -7.45 -5.58
CA GLU A 441 35.02 -7.08 -4.18
C GLU A 441 34.16 -8.13 -3.44
N ASP A 442 34.49 -8.36 -2.17
CA ASP A 442 33.67 -9.12 -1.22
C ASP A 442 33.35 -8.22 -0.02
N TYR A 443 32.06 -8.03 0.27
CA TYR A 443 31.60 -7.14 1.33
C TYR A 443 30.94 -7.95 2.44
N GLU A 444 31.33 -7.64 3.68
CA GLU A 444 30.60 -8.08 4.85
C GLU A 444 29.55 -7.03 5.22
N ILE A 445 28.30 -7.47 5.44
CA ILE A 445 27.20 -6.57 5.79
C ILE A 445 27.14 -6.45 7.32
N ASP A 446 27.32 -5.26 7.88
CA ASP A 446 26.99 -5.00 9.29
C ASP A 446 25.52 -4.58 9.44
N ALA A 447 24.83 -5.20 10.39
CA ALA A 447 23.45 -4.84 10.73
C ALA A 447 23.36 -3.49 11.47
N GLN A 448 24.45 -3.05 12.14
CA GLN A 448 24.45 -1.79 12.89
C GLN A 448 24.26 -0.57 11.99
N ASP A 449 24.81 -0.61 10.77
CA ASP A 449 24.68 0.47 9.78
C ASP A 449 23.22 0.74 9.39
N GLY A 450 22.39 -0.31 9.46
CA GLY A 450 20.95 -0.26 9.21
C GLY A 450 20.15 0.50 10.27
N LEU A 451 20.67 0.68 11.48
CA LEU A 451 19.95 1.34 12.58
C LEU A 451 19.60 2.79 12.26
N SER A 452 20.43 3.46 11.47
CA SER A 452 20.18 4.83 11.00
C SER A 452 18.83 4.99 10.29
N LEU A 453 18.36 3.94 9.61
CA LEU A 453 17.09 3.88 8.90
C LEU A 453 15.90 3.56 9.81
N LEU A 454 16.13 3.05 11.01
CA LEU A 454 15.10 2.83 12.04
C LEU A 454 14.99 3.97 13.05
N ARG A 455 15.98 4.87 13.13
CA ARG A 455 15.95 6.01 14.06
C ARG A 455 14.72 6.86 13.75
N SER A 456 13.87 7.07 14.75
CA SER A 456 12.76 8.01 14.70
C SER A 456 13.25 9.32 14.10
N SER A 457 12.58 9.79 13.06
CA SER A 457 12.58 11.22 12.76
C SER A 457 12.32 11.95 14.08
N LYS A 458 13.00 13.08 14.32
CA LYS A 458 12.56 13.99 15.38
C LYS A 458 11.05 14.14 15.20
N ASP A 459 10.27 13.89 16.26
CA ASP A 459 8.82 14.09 16.21
C ASP A 459 8.65 15.55 15.80
N TYR A 460 8.36 15.79 14.51
CA TYR A 460 8.14 17.13 13.99
C TYR A 460 6.75 17.49 14.49
N THR A 461 6.70 18.06 15.70
CA THR A 461 5.51 18.73 16.23
C THR A 461 5.35 20.03 15.46
N SER A 462 4.92 19.94 14.21
CA SER A 462 4.16 21.02 13.62
C SER A 462 2.71 20.75 13.97
N ASN A 463 2.06 21.67 14.68
CA ASN A 463 0.65 21.92 14.45
C ASN A 463 0.54 22.12 12.93
N ILE A 464 0.19 21.06 12.20
CA ILE A 464 0.08 21.13 10.76
C ILE A 464 -1.06 22.10 10.52
N ASP A 465 -0.73 23.28 10.02
CA ASP A 465 -1.70 24.29 9.61
C ASP A 465 -2.82 23.58 8.84
N GLN A 466 -4.09 23.87 9.19
CA GLN A 466 -5.28 23.49 8.43
C GLN A 466 -5.18 23.82 6.92
N LYS A 467 -4.15 24.60 6.50
CA LYS A 467 -3.84 24.95 5.12
C LYS A 467 -3.63 23.76 4.20
N TYR A 468 -3.07 22.64 4.67
CA TYR A 468 -2.78 21.50 3.79
C TYR A 468 -3.98 20.60 3.58
N VAL A 469 -4.83 20.43 4.60
CA VAL A 469 -5.96 19.51 4.55
C VAL A 469 -7.02 19.95 3.54
N LYS A 470 -7.12 21.25 3.27
CA LYS A 470 -8.01 21.83 2.26
C LYS A 470 -7.40 21.94 0.86
N ASN A 471 -6.09 21.67 0.70
CA ASN A 471 -5.44 21.80 -0.59
C ASN A 471 -5.61 20.50 -1.41
N LYS A 472 -6.37 20.59 -2.51
CA LYS A 472 -6.64 19.47 -3.42
C LYS A 472 -5.39 18.97 -4.17
N GLU A 473 -4.32 19.75 -4.20
CA GLU A 473 -3.05 19.39 -4.84
C GLU A 473 -2.14 18.55 -3.94
N ILE A 474 -2.56 18.24 -2.71
CA ILE A 474 -1.74 17.49 -1.75
C ILE A 474 -2.25 16.07 -1.60
N SER A 475 -1.32 15.13 -1.48
CA SER A 475 -1.59 13.73 -1.15
C SER A 475 -0.68 13.25 -0.03
N LEU A 476 -1.11 12.19 0.65
CA LEU A 476 -0.29 11.47 1.62
C LEU A 476 0.39 10.27 0.96
N ILE A 477 1.61 9.96 1.36
CA ILE A 477 2.32 8.78 0.90
C ILE A 477 3.05 8.11 2.06
N GLU A 478 2.97 6.78 2.10
CA GLU A 478 3.87 5.95 2.90
C GLU A 478 5.03 5.48 2.03
N TRP A 479 6.25 5.85 2.41
CA TRP A 479 7.45 5.36 1.75
C TRP A 479 7.78 3.94 2.18
N ASP A 480 8.26 3.13 1.27
CA ASP A 480 8.79 1.79 1.52
C ASP A 480 10.25 1.72 1.05
N LEU A 481 10.98 0.69 1.48
CA LEU A 481 12.30 0.37 0.96
C LEU A 481 12.19 0.00 -0.52
N ALA A 482 13.02 0.62 -1.35
CA ALA A 482 13.04 0.34 -2.77
C ALA A 482 13.58 -1.07 -3.06
N GLU A 483 12.92 -1.78 -3.97
CA GLU A 483 13.44 -3.06 -4.51
C GLU A 483 14.78 -2.83 -5.21
N LYS A 484 14.88 -1.74 -5.98
CA LYS A 484 16.12 -1.26 -6.59
C LYS A 484 16.24 0.22 -6.25
N PRO A 485 17.34 0.66 -5.60
CA PRO A 485 17.60 2.07 -5.45
C PRO A 485 17.55 2.77 -6.81
N ARG A 486 16.92 3.95 -6.86
CA ARG A 486 16.79 4.72 -8.10
C ARG A 486 17.23 6.14 -7.84
N GLN A 487 18.14 6.64 -8.68
CA GLN A 487 18.58 8.05 -8.66
C GLN A 487 19.06 8.49 -7.27
N GLY A 488 19.73 7.61 -6.53
CA GLY A 488 20.21 7.91 -5.17
C GLY A 488 19.20 7.65 -4.05
N SER A 489 17.93 7.35 -4.36
CA SER A 489 16.90 7.04 -3.36
C SER A 489 16.91 5.56 -2.99
N ILE A 490 16.92 5.26 -1.69
CA ILE A 490 16.65 3.93 -1.14
C ILE A 490 15.17 3.70 -0.82
N VAL A 491 14.32 4.72 -1.00
CA VAL A 491 12.90 4.64 -0.72
C VAL A 491 12.06 4.86 -1.97
N ASN A 492 10.94 4.16 -2.05
CA ASN A 492 9.91 4.37 -3.06
C ASN A 492 8.54 3.99 -2.48
N ALA A 493 7.48 4.46 -3.10
CA ALA A 493 6.15 3.94 -2.82
C ALA A 493 5.66 3.16 -4.03
N SER A 494 5.00 2.03 -3.77
CA SER A 494 4.39 1.20 -4.80
C SER A 494 2.88 1.39 -4.78
N GLY A 495 2.31 1.74 -5.92
CA GLY A 495 0.89 1.60 -6.26
C GLY A 495 0.78 1.07 -7.70
N ALA A 496 -0.15 1.60 -8.49
CA ALA A 496 -0.21 1.34 -9.94
C ALA A 496 1.06 1.81 -10.70
N GLN A 497 1.98 2.53 -10.04
CA GLN A 497 3.26 3.05 -10.53
C GLN A 497 4.32 3.11 -9.40
N ILE A 498 5.60 3.29 -9.77
CA ILE A 498 6.73 3.47 -8.85
C ILE A 498 6.92 4.96 -8.58
N ILE A 499 6.77 5.39 -7.33
CA ILE A 499 6.97 6.80 -6.94
C ILE A 499 8.29 6.94 -6.19
N ILE A 500 9.07 7.97 -6.52
CA ILE A 500 10.32 8.32 -5.83
C ILE A 500 10.33 9.80 -5.43
N PRO A 501 11.00 10.18 -4.34
CA PRO A 501 11.15 11.60 -4.00
C PRO A 501 12.00 12.32 -5.05
N ASP A 502 11.69 13.60 -5.31
CA ASP A 502 12.53 14.46 -6.13
C ASP A 502 13.92 14.64 -5.49
N GLN A 503 14.97 14.37 -6.25
CA GLN A 503 16.37 14.50 -5.82
C GLN A 503 16.74 15.95 -5.45
N ASN A 504 16.03 16.93 -6.00
CA ASN A 504 16.27 18.34 -5.67
C ASN A 504 15.58 18.75 -4.36
N ASN A 505 14.80 17.86 -3.75
CA ASN A 505 14.11 18.16 -2.51
C ASN A 505 15.07 18.02 -1.31
N PRO A 506 15.11 18.98 -0.37
CA PRO A 506 15.98 18.90 0.81
C PRO A 506 15.75 17.65 1.68
N LEU A 507 14.54 17.08 1.68
CA LEU A 507 14.22 15.88 2.42
C LEU A 507 14.67 14.59 1.72
N PHE A 508 15.14 14.65 0.46
CA PHE A 508 15.51 13.47 -0.32
C PHE A 508 16.45 12.52 0.41
N HIS A 509 17.50 13.05 1.05
CA HIS A 509 18.49 12.26 1.80
C HIS A 509 18.02 11.86 3.21
N ASP A 510 16.97 12.51 3.73
CA ASP A 510 16.41 12.31 5.06
C ASP A 510 15.25 11.31 5.11
N LEU A 511 14.67 10.98 3.96
CA LEU A 511 13.57 10.03 3.87
C LEU A 511 14.03 8.61 4.14
N LYS A 512 13.22 7.91 4.95
CA LYS A 512 13.47 6.54 5.39
C LYS A 512 12.30 5.64 5.03
N PRO A 513 12.53 4.32 4.92
CA PRO A 513 11.43 3.37 4.80
C PRO A 513 10.42 3.57 5.95
N PHE A 514 9.13 3.47 5.63
CA PHE A 514 7.97 3.68 6.51
C PHE A 514 7.70 5.13 6.95
N ASP A 515 8.42 6.12 6.43
CA ASP A 515 8.07 7.53 6.65
C ASP A 515 6.73 7.85 5.97
N LEU A 516 5.84 8.53 6.69
CA LEU A 516 4.62 9.14 6.15
C LEU A 516 4.91 10.59 5.79
N CYS A 517 4.52 11.01 4.58
CA CYS A 517 4.80 12.36 4.08
C CYS A 517 3.59 12.97 3.35
N TYR A 518 3.49 14.29 3.40
CA TYR A 518 2.71 15.06 2.44
C TYR A 518 3.54 15.30 1.17
N ILE A 519 2.92 15.10 0.02
CA ILE A 519 3.52 15.31 -1.30
C ILE A 519 2.60 16.14 -2.17
N GLN A 520 3.18 16.81 -3.18
CA GLN A 520 2.40 17.33 -4.28
C GLN A 520 1.85 16.16 -5.12
N LYS A 521 0.56 16.22 -5.43
CA LYS A 521 -0.16 15.20 -6.20
C LYS A 521 0.36 15.11 -7.63
N ASN A 522 0.66 16.25 -8.24
CA ASN A 522 1.23 16.32 -9.58
C ASN A 522 2.73 15.96 -9.51
N PRO A 523 3.18 14.96 -10.29
CA PRO A 523 4.59 14.59 -10.31
C PRO A 523 5.43 15.69 -10.96
N VAL A 524 6.65 15.88 -10.46
CA VAL A 524 7.67 16.76 -11.05
C VAL A 524 8.16 16.18 -12.38
N LYS A 525 8.20 14.85 -12.50
CA LYS A 525 8.61 14.15 -13.73
C LYS A 525 8.06 12.72 -13.76
N ILE A 526 7.74 12.23 -14.96
CA ILE A 526 7.52 10.80 -15.24
C ILE A 526 8.66 10.27 -16.12
N LYS A 527 9.26 9.11 -15.79
CA LYS A 527 10.30 8.45 -16.59
C LYS A 527 9.85 7.03 -16.99
N GLY A 528 9.93 6.73 -18.28
CA GLY A 528 9.63 5.39 -18.82
C GLY A 528 8.27 4.87 -18.40
N ASP A 529 7.27 5.77 -18.35
CA ASP A 529 5.85 5.51 -18.08
C ASP A 529 5.47 4.91 -16.71
N LEU A 530 6.46 4.60 -15.87
CA LEU A 530 6.26 3.87 -14.61
C LEU A 530 6.81 4.61 -13.39
N ILE A 531 7.79 5.50 -13.58
CA ILE A 531 8.50 6.13 -12.48
C ILE A 531 8.06 7.58 -12.36
N LYS A 532 7.33 7.92 -11.30
CA LYS A 532 6.95 9.30 -10.95
C LYS A 532 7.90 9.86 -9.90
N SER A 533 8.53 10.99 -10.19
CA SER A 533 9.23 11.79 -9.19
C SER A 533 8.27 12.82 -8.61
N VAL A 534 8.13 12.86 -7.29
CA VAL A 534 7.19 13.76 -6.60
C VAL A 534 7.92 14.65 -5.61
N ASN A 535 7.41 15.87 -5.46
CA ASN A 535 7.96 16.82 -4.51
C ASN A 535 7.43 16.52 -3.09
N VAL A 536 8.33 16.36 -2.13
CA VAL A 536 7.99 16.08 -0.73
C VAL A 536 7.86 17.38 0.05
N ILE A 537 6.66 17.65 0.55
CA ILE A 537 6.38 18.91 1.26
C ILE A 537 6.92 18.81 2.69
N SER A 538 6.49 17.79 3.42
CA SER A 538 6.91 17.56 4.79
C SER A 538 6.63 16.13 5.24
N LYS A 539 7.31 15.69 6.30
CA LYS A 539 6.92 14.47 7.03
C LYS A 539 5.63 14.70 7.80
N CYS A 540 4.89 13.63 8.08
CA CYS A 540 3.57 13.65 8.69
C CYS A 540 3.53 12.70 9.90
N SER A 541 2.86 13.09 10.98
CA SER A 541 2.61 12.18 12.11
C SER A 541 1.45 11.22 11.79
N PHE A 542 1.31 10.12 12.54
CA PHE A 542 0.16 9.24 12.40
C PHE A 542 -1.16 9.93 12.73
N LYS A 543 -1.16 10.90 13.66
CA LYS A 543 -2.35 11.65 14.04
C LYS A 543 -2.80 12.53 12.87
N ASP A 544 -1.88 13.33 12.32
CA ASP A 544 -2.20 14.24 11.21
C ASP A 544 -2.57 13.48 9.93
N ALA A 545 -1.94 12.31 9.69
CA ALA A 545 -2.29 11.45 8.57
C ALA A 545 -3.73 10.93 8.71
N ILE A 546 -4.12 10.49 9.91
CA ILE A 546 -5.47 9.99 10.17
C ILE A 546 -6.51 11.11 10.03
N GLU A 547 -6.24 12.28 10.60
CA GLU A 547 -7.09 13.46 10.48
C GLU A 547 -7.24 13.88 9.00
N SER A 548 -6.15 14.01 8.27
CA SER A 548 -6.17 14.37 6.84
C SER A 548 -6.94 13.36 5.97
N VAL A 549 -6.72 12.06 6.18
CA VAL A 549 -7.48 11.02 5.47
C VAL A 549 -8.97 11.09 5.83
N SER A 550 -9.29 11.44 7.07
CA SER A 550 -10.68 11.61 7.51
C SER A 550 -11.38 12.80 6.86
N GLU A 551 -10.62 13.85 6.54
CA GLU A 551 -11.11 15.04 5.81
C GLU A 551 -11.10 14.87 4.29
N GLY A 552 -10.60 13.72 3.77
CA GLY A 552 -10.74 13.35 2.37
C GLY A 552 -9.48 13.51 1.51
N ILE A 553 -8.31 13.80 2.09
CA ILE A 553 -7.03 13.81 1.34
C ILE A 553 -6.80 12.45 0.67
N SER A 554 -6.31 12.47 -0.57
CA SER A 554 -5.87 11.26 -1.29
C SER A 554 -4.58 10.71 -0.69
N PHE A 555 -4.40 9.39 -0.71
CA PHE A 555 -3.24 8.75 -0.12
C PHE A 555 -2.79 7.53 -0.92
N ILE A 556 -1.51 7.22 -0.80
CA ILE A 556 -0.89 6.00 -1.31
C ILE A 556 -0.46 5.19 -0.10
N GLU A 557 -1.18 4.11 0.17
CA GLU A 557 -0.96 3.25 1.34
C GLU A 557 0.17 2.24 1.12
N GLY A 558 0.95 2.01 2.18
CA GLY A 558 1.91 0.93 2.28
C GLY A 558 1.47 -0.09 3.33
N PHE A 559 2.18 -0.18 4.45
CA PHE A 559 1.91 -1.12 5.53
C PHE A 559 0.93 -0.58 6.58
N TYR A 560 0.79 0.74 6.72
CA TYR A 560 -0.19 1.34 7.61
C TYR A 560 -1.57 1.38 6.92
N PRO A 561 -2.60 0.71 7.47
CA PRO A 561 -3.89 0.56 6.80
C PRO A 561 -4.77 1.83 6.89
N LEU A 562 -4.34 2.91 6.24
CA LEU A 562 -5.04 4.20 6.20
C LEU A 562 -6.40 4.10 5.49
N SER A 563 -6.57 3.20 4.53
CA SER A 563 -7.86 2.96 3.86
C SER A 563 -9.00 2.57 4.80
N LEU A 564 -8.70 1.95 5.95
CA LEU A 564 -9.72 1.63 6.96
C LEU A 564 -10.43 2.89 7.47
N ILE A 565 -9.73 4.02 7.55
CA ILE A 565 -10.30 5.30 8.01
C ILE A 565 -11.44 5.74 7.08
N ARG A 566 -11.18 5.75 5.76
CA ARG A 566 -12.21 6.05 4.75
C ARG A 566 -13.35 5.06 4.78
N GLN A 567 -13.06 3.76 4.93
CA GLN A 567 -14.11 2.73 4.99
C GLN A 567 -15.03 2.92 6.21
N ILE A 568 -14.49 3.35 7.36
CA ILE A 568 -15.27 3.64 8.57
C ILE A 568 -16.15 4.86 8.34
N ILE A 569 -15.60 5.95 7.82
CA ILE A 569 -16.34 7.21 7.56
C ILE A 569 -17.47 6.97 6.56
N ASN A 570 -17.19 6.20 5.52
CA ASN A 570 -18.18 5.81 4.51
C ASN A 570 -19.09 4.67 4.96
N LYS A 571 -19.04 4.25 6.23
CA LYS A 571 -19.90 3.20 6.83
C LYS A 571 -19.83 1.84 6.13
N LYS A 572 -18.73 1.57 5.41
CA LYS A 572 -18.47 0.29 4.73
C LYS A 572 -17.98 -0.80 5.69
N ILE A 573 -17.31 -0.40 6.77
CA ILE A 573 -16.82 -1.31 7.81
C ILE A 573 -17.15 -0.77 9.21
N SER A 574 -17.50 -1.67 10.13
CA SER A 574 -17.72 -1.28 11.53
C SER A 574 -16.40 -0.90 12.22
N PRO A 575 -16.41 0.06 13.16
CA PRO A 575 -15.20 0.48 13.86
C PRO A 575 -14.56 -0.65 14.68
N PHE A 576 -15.36 -1.60 15.17
CA PHE A 576 -14.86 -2.78 15.91
C PHE A 576 -14.10 -3.75 15.00
N ARG A 577 -14.65 -4.03 13.81
CA ARG A 577 -13.99 -4.91 12.84
C ARG A 577 -12.70 -4.26 12.34
N ALA A 578 -12.69 -2.96 12.09
CA ALA A 578 -11.49 -2.24 11.72
C ALA A 578 -10.40 -2.31 12.81
N ASN A 579 -10.76 -2.12 14.09
CA ASN A 579 -9.81 -2.29 15.20
C ASN A 579 -9.24 -3.71 15.29
N GLU A 580 -10.05 -4.73 14.99
CA GLU A 580 -9.61 -6.12 14.94
C GLU A 580 -8.58 -6.32 13.81
N ILE A 581 -8.86 -5.82 12.61
CA ILE A 581 -7.93 -5.87 11.46
C ILE A 581 -6.60 -5.22 11.82
N VAL A 582 -6.60 -4.00 12.37
CA VAL A 582 -5.37 -3.33 12.80
C VAL A 582 -4.66 -4.10 13.91
N SER A 583 -5.40 -4.67 14.86
CA SER A 583 -4.81 -5.39 16.00
C SER A 583 -4.22 -6.74 15.62
N LYS A 584 -4.72 -7.38 14.58
CA LYS A 584 -4.26 -8.68 14.05
C LYS A 584 -3.37 -8.53 12.80
N ASN A 585 -2.98 -7.32 12.44
CA ASN A 585 -2.19 -7.07 11.24
C ASN A 585 -0.80 -7.74 11.37
N PRO A 586 -0.40 -8.63 10.44
CA PRO A 586 0.90 -9.31 10.50
C PRO A 586 2.08 -8.35 10.42
N ASN A 587 1.89 -7.19 9.78
CA ASN A 587 2.92 -6.16 9.64
C ASN A 587 3.30 -5.52 10.98
N MET A 588 2.45 -5.61 12.01
CA MET A 588 2.70 -5.06 13.34
C MET A 588 4.00 -5.57 13.96
N GLN A 589 4.45 -6.77 13.58
CA GLN A 589 5.68 -7.35 14.11
C GLN A 589 6.91 -6.63 13.55
N PHE A 590 6.98 -6.40 12.24
CA PHE A 590 8.20 -5.95 11.55
C PHE A 590 8.22 -4.48 11.11
N VAL A 591 7.07 -3.83 11.04
CA VAL A 591 6.98 -2.41 10.70
C VAL A 591 7.31 -1.56 11.94
N PRO A 592 8.28 -0.63 11.86
CA PRO A 592 8.62 0.26 12.96
C PRO A 592 7.41 1.07 13.42
N GLN A 593 7.32 1.37 14.71
CA GLN A 593 6.31 2.29 15.27
C GLN A 593 4.83 1.92 15.03
N PHE A 594 4.50 0.72 14.56
CA PHE A 594 3.11 0.28 14.33
C PHE A 594 2.22 0.41 15.58
N ASN A 595 2.80 0.21 16.78
CA ASN A 595 2.09 0.43 18.04
C ASN A 595 1.68 1.90 18.26
N ARG A 596 2.46 2.88 17.76
CA ARG A 596 2.10 4.30 17.78
C ARG A 596 0.94 4.58 16.82
N PHE A 597 0.99 4.03 15.60
CA PHE A 597 -0.14 4.07 14.66
C PHE A 597 -1.41 3.48 15.28
N LYS A 598 -1.33 2.28 15.86
CA LYS A 598 -2.46 1.60 16.52
C LYS A 598 -3.07 2.44 17.65
N LYS A 599 -2.24 3.18 18.40
CA LYS A 599 -2.71 4.11 19.44
C LYS A 599 -3.48 5.28 18.82
N ALA A 600 -2.93 5.93 17.79
CA ALA A 600 -3.59 7.03 17.09
C ALA A 600 -4.91 6.58 16.43
N PHE A 601 -4.90 5.40 15.78
CA PHE A 601 -6.10 4.82 15.17
C PHE A 601 -7.20 4.54 16.20
N ARG A 602 -6.85 4.05 17.39
CA ARG A 602 -7.83 3.85 18.48
C ARG A 602 -8.41 5.16 18.99
N SER A 603 -7.63 6.23 19.05
CA SER A 603 -8.13 7.57 19.38
C SER A 603 -9.16 8.04 18.36
N PHE A 604 -8.86 7.91 17.07
CA PHE A 604 -9.82 8.19 15.99
C PHE A 604 -11.10 7.36 16.10
N LEU A 605 -10.99 6.05 16.33
CA LEU A 605 -12.16 5.18 16.49
C LEU A 605 -13.05 5.61 17.66
N PHE A 606 -12.44 5.99 18.79
CA PHE A 606 -13.17 6.44 19.96
C PHE A 606 -13.97 7.72 19.66
N GLU A 607 -13.35 8.68 18.98
CA GLU A 607 -14.00 9.92 18.55
C GLU A 607 -15.14 9.64 17.54
N TYR A 608 -14.88 8.79 16.54
CA TYR A 608 -15.89 8.39 15.56
C TYR A 608 -17.10 7.70 16.20
N ILE A 609 -16.87 6.76 17.13
CA ILE A 609 -17.94 6.03 17.85
C ILE A 609 -18.79 7.00 18.67
N ASN A 610 -18.17 7.98 19.34
CA ASN A 610 -18.90 8.97 20.12
C ASN A 610 -19.78 9.85 19.24
N ASN A 611 -19.25 10.31 18.09
CA ASN A 611 -19.99 11.15 17.15
C ASN A 611 -21.07 10.39 16.37
N ASN A 612 -20.91 9.07 16.15
CA ASN A 612 -21.81 8.24 15.35
C ASN A 612 -22.48 7.11 16.16
N ARG A 613 -22.74 7.35 17.44
CA ARG A 613 -23.19 6.33 18.41
C ARG A 613 -24.43 5.55 17.96
N GLU A 614 -25.40 6.23 17.37
CA GLU A 614 -26.66 5.63 16.92
C GLU A 614 -26.45 4.66 15.76
N TYR A 615 -25.67 5.07 14.75
CA TYR A 615 -25.27 4.19 13.65
C TYR A 615 -24.54 2.95 14.15
N VAL A 616 -23.56 3.12 15.05
CA VAL A 616 -22.80 2.01 15.63
C VAL A 616 -23.70 1.06 16.39
N PHE A 617 -24.67 1.58 17.15
CA PHE A 617 -25.65 0.76 17.85
C PHE A 617 -26.52 -0.07 16.89
N ASN A 618 -26.99 0.53 15.80
CA ASN A 618 -27.80 -0.15 14.78
C ASN A 618 -27.04 -1.28 14.10
N GLU A 619 -25.74 -1.12 13.84
CA GLU A 619 -24.89 -2.21 13.32
C GLU A 619 -24.76 -3.36 14.32
N LEU A 620 -24.48 -3.07 15.59
CA LEU A 620 -24.33 -4.11 16.62
C LEU A 620 -25.63 -4.88 16.86
N LYS A 621 -26.79 -4.22 16.72
CA LYS A 621 -28.13 -4.81 16.87
C LYS A 621 -28.41 -5.94 15.87
N LYS A 622 -27.74 -5.98 14.71
CA LYS A 622 -27.96 -7.03 13.70
C LYS A 622 -27.60 -8.44 14.20
N ASN A 623 -26.59 -8.56 15.06
CA ASN A 623 -26.23 -9.82 15.71
C ASN A 623 -25.90 -9.60 17.19
N PRO A 624 -26.92 -9.44 18.05
CA PRO A 624 -26.73 -8.99 19.43
C PRO A 624 -26.07 -10.04 20.32
N GLU A 625 -26.20 -11.32 19.99
CA GLU A 625 -25.59 -12.40 20.77
C GLU A 625 -24.07 -12.35 20.67
N GLU A 626 -23.53 -12.26 19.46
CA GLU A 626 -22.09 -12.10 19.22
C GLU A 626 -21.55 -10.75 19.69
N ASN A 627 -22.37 -9.69 19.60
CA ASN A 627 -21.98 -8.32 19.90
C ASN A 627 -22.28 -7.87 21.34
N THR A 628 -22.67 -8.77 22.23
CA THR A 628 -23.08 -8.46 23.60
C THR A 628 -22.03 -7.62 24.35
N LYS A 629 -20.75 -7.99 24.23
CA LYS A 629 -19.66 -7.26 24.90
C LYS A 629 -19.51 -5.83 24.36
N GLN A 630 -19.60 -5.66 23.05
CA GLN A 630 -19.48 -4.39 22.35
C GLN A 630 -20.63 -3.45 22.71
N ILE A 631 -21.87 -3.99 22.81
CA ILE A 631 -23.05 -3.22 23.23
C ILE A 631 -22.89 -2.75 24.69
N ILE A 632 -22.44 -3.63 25.58
CA ILE A 632 -22.14 -3.27 26.98
C ILE A 632 -21.10 -2.15 27.06
N ILE A 633 -20.05 -2.21 26.24
CA ILE A 633 -19.01 -1.18 26.18
C ILE A 633 -19.56 0.13 25.61
N LEU A 634 -20.31 0.11 24.50
CA LEU A 634 -20.89 1.29 23.85
C LEU A 634 -21.77 2.13 24.78
N PHE A 635 -22.43 1.47 25.74
CA PHE A 635 -23.27 2.12 26.73
C PHE A 635 -22.61 2.30 28.11
N ASN A 636 -21.30 2.07 28.23
CA ASN A 636 -20.56 2.20 29.49
C ASN A 636 -21.21 1.41 30.65
N LEU A 637 -21.65 0.18 30.36
CA LEU A 637 -22.38 -0.67 31.31
C LEU A 637 -21.46 -1.62 32.09
N THR A 638 -20.21 -1.83 31.65
CA THR A 638 -19.26 -2.81 32.24
C THR A 638 -19.10 -2.64 33.75
N ASN A 639 -18.95 -1.40 34.21
CA ASN A 639 -18.78 -1.10 35.64
C ASN A 639 -20.10 -1.24 36.41
N GLU A 640 -21.25 -0.98 35.79
CA GLU A 640 -22.56 -1.03 36.45
C GLU A 640 -23.04 -2.45 36.71
N ILE A 641 -22.61 -3.41 35.89
CA ILE A 641 -22.96 -4.84 36.03
C ILE A 641 -21.84 -5.68 36.65
N ALA A 642 -20.78 -5.04 37.16
CA ALA A 642 -19.64 -5.73 37.73
C ALA A 642 -20.04 -6.69 38.87
N GLY A 643 -19.57 -7.93 38.81
CA GLY A 643 -19.89 -8.96 39.80
C GLY A 643 -21.25 -9.64 39.61
N LEU A 644 -21.95 -9.41 38.49
CA LEU A 644 -23.16 -10.14 38.12
C LEU A 644 -22.82 -11.13 36.98
N GLU A 645 -23.05 -12.42 37.20
CA GLU A 645 -22.86 -13.48 36.21
C GLU A 645 -24.20 -13.88 35.58
N LEU A 646 -24.77 -12.95 34.81
CA LEU A 646 -26.10 -13.11 34.17
C LEU A 646 -25.95 -13.37 32.67
N ASN A 647 -26.99 -13.98 32.07
CA ASN A 647 -27.05 -14.19 30.62
C ASN A 647 -27.37 -12.87 29.89
N TYR A 648 -26.36 -12.01 29.72
CA TYR A 648 -26.52 -10.70 29.09
C TYR A 648 -26.92 -10.79 27.62
N SER A 649 -26.46 -11.81 26.90
CA SER A 649 -26.82 -12.04 25.50
C SER A 649 -28.34 -12.16 25.32
N GLU A 650 -28.96 -13.02 26.13
CA GLU A 650 -30.41 -13.21 26.11
C GLU A 650 -31.17 -11.94 26.56
N MET A 651 -30.66 -11.22 27.56
CA MET A 651 -31.28 -9.97 28.01
C MET A 651 -31.27 -8.90 26.92
N ILE A 652 -30.12 -8.72 26.25
CA ILE A 652 -29.96 -7.75 25.17
C ILE A 652 -30.86 -8.13 23.99
N LYS A 653 -30.86 -9.39 23.56
CA LYS A 653 -31.72 -9.88 22.48
C LYS A 653 -33.19 -9.57 22.74
N ASN A 654 -33.68 -9.91 23.93
CA ASN A 654 -35.07 -9.64 24.32
C ASN A 654 -35.41 -8.15 24.34
N LEU A 655 -34.46 -7.31 24.71
CA LEU A 655 -34.63 -5.86 24.78
C LEU A 655 -34.60 -5.19 23.41
N LEU A 656 -33.90 -5.79 22.45
CA LEU A 656 -33.80 -5.29 21.09
C LEU A 656 -35.03 -5.67 20.23
N ASN A 657 -35.71 -6.77 20.57
CA ASN A 657 -36.99 -7.18 19.96
C ASN A 657 -38.13 -6.18 20.25
N THR A 658 -38.04 -5.37 21.29
CA THR A 658 -39.10 -4.42 21.70
C THR A 658 -38.92 -3.00 21.14
N GLN A 659 -38.26 -2.83 19.98
CA GLN A 659 -37.96 -1.52 19.36
C GLN A 659 -37.31 -0.48 20.30
N THR A 660 -36.29 -0.89 21.05
CA THR A 660 -35.58 0.06 21.94
C THR A 660 -34.63 0.98 21.16
N ASP A 661 -34.81 2.29 21.32
CA ASP A 661 -33.87 3.34 20.84
C ASP A 661 -32.59 3.38 21.70
N SER A 662 -31.47 3.76 21.08
CA SER A 662 -30.15 3.95 21.67
C SER A 662 -30.18 4.84 22.92
N LYS A 663 -30.99 5.92 22.94
CA LYS A 663 -31.08 6.84 24.09
C LYS A 663 -31.62 6.16 25.36
N ASN A 664 -32.58 5.26 25.19
CA ASN A 664 -33.27 4.58 26.29
C ASN A 664 -32.69 3.18 26.58
N PHE A 665 -31.74 2.70 25.77
CA PHE A 665 -31.18 1.36 25.93
C PHE A 665 -30.56 1.14 27.31
N ARG A 666 -29.76 2.10 27.79
CA ARG A 666 -29.06 2.00 29.09
C ARG A 666 -30.05 1.81 30.24
N SER A 667 -31.06 2.67 30.35
CA SER A 667 -32.05 2.59 31.43
C SER A 667 -32.89 1.31 31.35
N ASN A 668 -33.35 0.95 30.15
CA ASN A 668 -34.12 -0.27 29.93
C ASN A 668 -33.32 -1.52 30.28
N PHE A 669 -32.04 -1.57 29.90
CA PHE A 669 -31.17 -2.70 30.21
C PHE A 669 -30.95 -2.85 31.72
N LEU A 670 -30.63 -1.77 32.43
CA LEU A 670 -30.46 -1.81 33.89
C LEU A 670 -31.78 -2.20 34.60
N ASN A 671 -32.93 -1.76 34.10
CA ASN A 671 -34.24 -2.19 34.60
C ASN A 671 -34.49 -3.68 34.39
N ARG A 672 -34.06 -4.24 33.25
CA ARG A 672 -34.12 -5.69 32.97
C ARG A 672 -33.22 -6.47 33.93
N VAL A 673 -31.99 -5.99 34.16
CA VAL A 673 -31.05 -6.58 35.14
C VAL A 673 -31.66 -6.55 36.54
N HIS A 674 -32.20 -5.40 36.97
CA HIS A 674 -32.89 -5.25 38.25
C HIS A 674 -34.06 -6.24 38.40
N SER A 675 -34.87 -6.40 37.35
CA SER A 675 -36.00 -7.34 37.33
C SER A 675 -35.54 -8.79 37.42
N LYS A 676 -34.45 -9.16 36.72
CA LYS A 676 -33.87 -10.51 36.81
C LYS A 676 -33.31 -10.79 38.20
N ILE A 677 -32.61 -9.83 38.81
CA ILE A 677 -32.13 -9.96 40.20
C ILE A 677 -33.31 -10.21 41.13
N LYS A 678 -34.39 -9.42 41.04
CA LYS A 678 -35.60 -9.64 41.84
C LYS A 678 -36.20 -11.03 41.63
N SER A 679 -36.29 -11.50 40.39
CA SER A 679 -36.79 -12.84 40.06
C SER A 679 -35.95 -13.94 40.69
N ILE A 680 -34.61 -13.87 40.58
CA ILE A 680 -33.68 -14.82 41.20
C ILE A 680 -33.89 -14.84 42.73
N LEU A 681 -33.91 -13.67 43.35
CA LEU A 681 -34.08 -13.52 44.81
C LEU A 681 -35.49 -13.85 45.32
N SER A 682 -36.46 -14.04 44.43
CA SER A 682 -37.83 -14.44 44.79
C SER A 682 -38.05 -15.93 44.58
N SER A 683 -37.33 -16.55 43.63
CA SER A 683 -37.42 -17.98 43.34
C SER A 683 -36.95 -18.88 44.49
N ASN A 684 -36.07 -18.38 45.37
CA ASN A 684 -35.43 -19.11 46.47
C ASN A 684 -34.88 -20.50 46.06
N LYS A 685 -34.55 -20.70 44.77
CA LYS A 685 -33.94 -21.94 44.29
C LYS A 685 -32.54 -22.06 44.87
N VAL A 686 -32.22 -23.23 45.43
CA VAL A 686 -30.89 -23.53 46.00
C VAL A 686 -29.80 -23.23 44.98
N GLY A 687 -28.78 -22.45 45.39
CA GLY A 687 -27.65 -22.10 44.54
C GLY A 687 -27.91 -20.95 43.55
N ALA A 688 -29.15 -20.45 43.43
CA ALA A 688 -29.48 -19.41 42.46
C ALA A 688 -28.76 -18.07 42.74
N THR A 689 -28.29 -17.85 43.96
CA THR A 689 -27.52 -16.67 44.34
C THR A 689 -26.02 -16.76 44.00
N MET A 690 -25.52 -17.88 43.46
CA MET A 690 -24.10 -18.04 43.10
C MET A 690 -23.62 -17.03 42.06
N VAL A 691 -24.53 -16.57 41.19
CA VAL A 691 -24.26 -15.60 40.12
C VAL A 691 -23.90 -14.19 40.62
N PHE A 692 -23.83 -13.95 41.94
CA PHE A 692 -23.56 -12.64 42.54
C PHE A 692 -22.20 -12.61 43.27
N ASP A 693 -21.21 -11.91 42.74
CA ASP A 693 -19.98 -11.59 43.45
C ASP A 693 -20.12 -10.26 44.19
N LEU A 694 -20.49 -10.33 45.47
CA LEU A 694 -20.72 -9.16 46.32
C LEU A 694 -19.49 -8.25 46.46
N LYS A 695 -18.26 -8.80 46.35
CA LYS A 695 -17.03 -7.99 46.44
C LYS A 695 -16.90 -7.09 45.22
N LYS A 696 -17.18 -7.63 44.03
CA LYS A 696 -17.15 -6.87 42.77
C LYS A 696 -18.37 -5.95 42.61
N MET A 697 -19.49 -6.28 43.23
CA MET A 697 -20.72 -5.46 43.20
C MET A 697 -20.63 -4.17 44.05
N LYS A 698 -19.58 -3.96 44.86
CA LYS A 698 -19.49 -2.86 45.85
C LYS A 698 -19.81 -1.47 45.27
N HIS A 699 -19.43 -1.21 44.02
CA HIS A 699 -19.62 0.09 43.36
C HIS A 699 -20.71 0.07 42.29
N THR A 700 -21.62 -0.92 42.33
CA THR A 700 -22.73 -1.03 41.37
C THR A 700 -24.04 -0.56 41.97
N PRO A 701 -25.02 -0.12 41.15
CA PRO A 701 -26.37 0.23 41.63
C PRO A 701 -27.14 -0.95 42.24
N PHE A 702 -26.61 -2.18 42.11
CA PHE A 702 -27.24 -3.41 42.58
C PHE A 702 -26.75 -3.85 43.97
N ILE A 703 -25.78 -3.15 44.57
CA ILE A 703 -25.28 -3.45 45.93
C ILE A 703 -26.38 -3.40 47.00
N LYS A 704 -27.46 -2.65 46.74
CA LYS A 704 -28.67 -2.59 47.59
C LYS A 704 -29.28 -3.98 47.89
N TYR A 705 -29.01 -4.99 47.06
CA TYR A 705 -29.49 -6.36 47.26
C TYR A 705 -28.59 -7.22 48.14
N SER A 706 -27.40 -6.75 48.52
CA SER A 706 -26.39 -7.52 49.25
C SER A 706 -26.92 -8.18 50.53
N LYS A 707 -27.65 -7.44 51.36
CA LYS A 707 -28.26 -7.97 52.60
C LYS A 707 -29.22 -9.13 52.31
N LYS A 708 -30.08 -8.98 51.30
CA LYS A 708 -31.03 -10.03 50.90
C LYS A 708 -30.30 -11.26 50.34
N ILE A 709 -29.28 -11.07 49.51
CA ILE A 709 -28.44 -12.15 48.97
C ILE A 709 -27.77 -12.93 50.11
N ILE A 710 -27.16 -12.26 51.08
CA ILE A 710 -26.51 -12.89 52.24
C ILE A 710 -27.53 -13.70 53.04
N SER A 711 -28.73 -13.14 53.29
CA SER A 711 -29.79 -13.85 54.03
C SER A 711 -30.25 -15.12 53.34
N ILE A 712 -30.39 -15.10 52.01
CA ILE A 712 -30.79 -16.27 51.21
C ILE A 712 -29.68 -17.32 51.23
N ARG A 713 -28.42 -16.93 51.02
CA ARG A 713 -27.26 -17.85 51.06
C ARG A 713 -27.12 -18.56 52.40
N LYS A 714 -27.33 -17.81 53.50
CA LYS A 714 -27.33 -18.37 54.84
C LYS A 714 -28.46 -19.38 55.00
N LYS A 715 -29.69 -19.01 54.63
CA LYS A 715 -30.85 -19.89 54.70
C LYS A 715 -30.69 -21.16 53.85
N GLU A 716 -30.21 -21.03 52.61
CA GLU A 716 -29.92 -22.15 51.72
C GLU A 716 -28.96 -23.14 52.41
N PHE A 717 -27.82 -22.66 52.89
CA PHE A 717 -26.83 -23.50 53.55
C PHE A 717 -27.35 -24.18 54.83
N GLU A 718 -28.08 -23.45 55.67
CA GLU A 718 -28.57 -23.96 56.96
C GLU A 718 -29.76 -24.91 56.82
N THR A 719 -30.50 -24.85 55.72
CA THR A 719 -31.68 -25.72 55.49
C THR A 719 -31.35 -26.96 54.68
N THR A 720 -30.32 -26.92 53.83
CA THR A 720 -29.87 -28.09 53.06
C THR A 720 -29.27 -29.16 53.97
N GLN A 721 -29.78 -30.39 53.84
CA GLN A 721 -29.39 -31.52 54.69
C GLN A 721 -28.12 -32.20 54.17
N ILE A 722 -27.27 -32.63 55.10
CA ILE A 722 -26.19 -33.59 54.89
C ILE A 722 -26.65 -34.93 55.46
N LEU A 723 -26.72 -35.96 54.61
CA LEU A 723 -27.17 -37.29 55.04
C LEU A 723 -25.98 -38.09 55.58
N LYS A 724 -26.11 -38.63 56.79
CA LYS A 724 -25.14 -39.59 57.33
C LYS A 724 -25.44 -40.99 56.80
N ILE A 725 -24.47 -41.63 56.16
CA ILE A 725 -24.53 -42.98 55.61
C ILE A 725 -23.35 -43.76 56.18
N TYR A 726 -23.59 -44.60 57.19
CA TYR A 726 -22.54 -45.29 57.97
C TYR A 726 -21.50 -44.28 58.53
N ASP A 727 -20.22 -44.43 58.17
CA ASP A 727 -19.10 -43.58 58.59
C ASP A 727 -18.83 -42.40 57.63
N GLU A 728 -19.64 -42.25 56.58
CA GLU A 728 -19.52 -41.20 55.57
C GLU A 728 -20.73 -40.24 55.58
N PHE A 729 -20.51 -39.04 55.07
CA PHE A 729 -21.53 -38.00 54.97
C PHE A 729 -21.69 -37.54 53.53
N ASP A 730 -22.93 -37.60 53.03
CA ASP A 730 -23.30 -37.14 51.69
C ASP A 730 -23.53 -35.64 51.69
N ILE A 731 -22.64 -34.93 50.99
CA ILE A 731 -22.64 -33.47 50.83
C ILE A 731 -23.08 -33.04 49.42
N SER A 732 -23.58 -33.95 48.58
CA SER A 732 -24.01 -33.66 47.21
C SER A 732 -24.99 -32.48 47.13
N GLU A 733 -25.97 -32.42 48.02
CA GLU A 733 -26.96 -31.34 48.05
C GLU A 733 -26.38 -30.03 48.61
N ILE A 734 -25.59 -30.07 49.69
CA ILE A 734 -25.04 -28.84 50.28
C ILE A 734 -24.01 -28.19 49.36
N LYS A 735 -23.29 -28.97 48.53
CA LYS A 735 -22.40 -28.47 47.47
C LYS A 735 -23.11 -27.58 46.45
N LYS A 736 -24.43 -27.76 46.27
CA LYS A 736 -25.24 -26.92 45.37
C LYS A 736 -25.55 -25.53 45.96
N THR A 737 -25.28 -25.30 47.26
CA THR A 737 -25.42 -23.99 47.92
C THR A 737 -24.16 -23.13 47.74
N TYR A 738 -24.28 -21.81 47.79
CA TYR A 738 -23.13 -20.91 47.63
C TYR A 738 -21.97 -21.21 48.60
N TYR A 739 -22.28 -21.37 49.89
CA TYR A 739 -21.25 -21.63 50.90
C TYR A 739 -20.69 -23.06 50.79
N GLY A 740 -21.53 -24.05 50.49
CA GLY A 740 -21.08 -25.43 50.31
C GLY A 740 -20.14 -25.57 49.11
N GLU A 741 -20.41 -24.90 47.98
CA GLU A 741 -19.50 -24.87 46.83
C GLU A 741 -18.15 -24.22 47.18
N LYS A 742 -18.17 -23.10 47.91
CA LYS A 742 -16.95 -22.41 48.36
C LYS A 742 -16.12 -23.28 49.31
N PHE A 743 -16.76 -23.94 50.27
CA PHE A 743 -16.07 -24.85 51.19
C PHE A 743 -15.53 -26.08 50.44
N SER A 744 -16.29 -26.64 49.51
CA SER A 744 -15.85 -27.75 48.67
C SER A 744 -14.58 -27.41 47.88
N ARG A 745 -14.49 -26.20 47.32
CA ARG A 745 -13.28 -25.72 46.62
C ARG A 745 -12.10 -25.51 47.57
N ILE A 746 -12.31 -24.86 48.72
CA ILE A 746 -11.24 -24.57 49.69
C ILE A 746 -10.65 -25.88 50.26
N LEU A 747 -11.50 -26.89 50.45
CA LEU A 747 -11.13 -28.18 51.03
C LEU A 747 -10.77 -29.25 49.99
N ASN A 748 -10.77 -28.92 48.70
CA ASN A 748 -10.53 -29.85 47.58
C ASN A 748 -11.39 -31.12 47.62
N LEU A 749 -12.70 -30.97 47.86
CA LEU A 749 -13.63 -32.11 48.00
C LEU A 749 -14.12 -32.59 46.63
N ASN A 750 -13.46 -33.60 46.08
CA ASN A 750 -13.81 -34.19 44.78
C ASN A 750 -14.92 -35.25 44.86
N LYS A 751 -15.16 -35.84 46.03
CA LYS A 751 -16.21 -36.85 46.25
C LYS A 751 -17.44 -36.23 46.89
N ASP A 752 -18.62 -36.75 46.57
CA ASP A 752 -19.88 -36.33 47.20
C ASP A 752 -20.08 -36.92 48.59
N ARG A 753 -19.30 -37.96 48.92
CA ARG A 753 -19.20 -38.50 50.26
C ARG A 753 -17.87 -38.12 50.89
N ILE A 754 -17.93 -37.67 52.14
CA ILE A 754 -16.76 -37.25 52.91
C ILE A 754 -16.73 -37.97 54.26
N SER A 755 -15.53 -38.19 54.79
CA SER A 755 -15.34 -38.76 56.13
C SER A 755 -15.67 -37.76 57.24
N GLY A 756 -15.92 -38.25 58.46
CA GLY A 756 -16.20 -37.41 59.63
C GLY A 756 -15.12 -36.35 59.92
N ASN A 757 -13.84 -36.65 59.71
CA ASN A 757 -12.74 -35.68 59.88
C ASN A 757 -12.85 -34.51 58.88
N THR A 758 -13.28 -34.79 57.66
CA THR A 758 -13.48 -33.78 56.62
C THR A 758 -14.75 -32.97 56.88
N LEU A 759 -15.81 -33.60 57.39
CA LEU A 759 -17.03 -32.90 57.83
C LEU A 759 -16.74 -31.93 58.98
N LYS A 760 -15.89 -32.31 59.94
CA LYS A 760 -15.48 -31.41 61.03
C LYS A 760 -14.83 -30.12 60.51
N LYS A 761 -13.98 -30.23 59.47
CA LYS A 761 -13.43 -29.05 58.79
C LYS A 761 -14.53 -28.18 58.17
N VAL A 762 -15.53 -28.78 57.51
CA VAL A 762 -16.67 -28.04 56.96
C VAL A 762 -17.45 -27.32 58.08
N GLN A 763 -17.67 -27.97 59.22
CA GLN A 763 -18.31 -27.37 60.40
C GLN A 763 -17.48 -26.21 60.98
N ASP A 764 -16.15 -26.33 61.01
CA ASP A 764 -15.24 -25.26 61.47
C ASP A 764 -15.26 -24.04 60.54
N PHE A 765 -15.34 -24.26 59.23
CA PHE A 765 -15.51 -23.15 58.27
C PHE A 765 -16.91 -22.51 58.37
N ALA A 766 -17.95 -23.30 58.60
CA ALA A 766 -19.31 -22.82 58.80
C ALA A 766 -19.44 -21.98 60.09
N SER A 767 -18.84 -22.44 61.20
CA SER A 767 -18.88 -21.74 62.49
C SER A 767 -18.19 -20.38 62.43
N LYS A 768 -17.04 -20.27 61.75
CA LYS A 768 -16.34 -19.00 61.49
C LYS A 768 -17.18 -17.97 60.72
N LEU A 769 -18.20 -18.43 59.99
CA LEU A 769 -19.12 -17.60 59.22
C LEU A 769 -20.52 -17.49 59.87
N ASN A 770 -20.68 -17.95 61.11
CA ASN A 770 -21.96 -18.00 61.82
C ASN A 770 -23.06 -18.74 61.03
N LEU A 771 -22.70 -19.87 60.42
CA LEU A 771 -23.58 -20.77 59.67
C LEU A 771 -23.76 -22.09 60.44
N LYS A 772 -24.98 -22.62 60.47
CA LYS A 772 -25.28 -23.95 61.03
C LYS A 772 -25.27 -25.02 59.94
N VAL A 773 -24.69 -26.19 60.25
CA VAL A 773 -24.72 -27.36 59.35
C VAL A 773 -25.87 -28.28 59.77
N ASN A 774 -26.75 -28.65 58.84
CA ASN A 774 -27.90 -29.50 59.10
C ASN A 774 -27.59 -30.97 58.75
N ILE A 775 -27.36 -31.80 59.76
CA ILE A 775 -27.02 -33.23 59.57
C ILE A 775 -28.24 -34.06 59.93
N LYS A 776 -28.64 -34.98 59.03
CA LYS A 776 -29.74 -35.92 59.25
C LYS A 776 -29.22 -37.35 59.17
N ASN A 777 -29.55 -38.17 60.17
CA ASN A 777 -29.23 -39.60 60.14
C ASN A 777 -30.21 -40.30 59.20
N ASN A 778 -29.68 -41.14 58.31
CA ASN A 778 -30.50 -41.96 57.43
C ASN A 778 -30.84 -43.28 58.13
N ASP A 779 -31.64 -43.21 59.20
CA ASP A 779 -32.14 -44.37 59.93
C ASP A 779 -33.46 -44.84 59.29
N ASP A 780 -33.45 -45.22 58.01
CA ASP A 780 -34.59 -45.89 57.36
C ASP A 780 -34.13 -46.68 56.12
N LYS A 781 -33.79 -47.96 56.36
CA LYS A 781 -34.09 -49.17 55.55
C LYS A 781 -33.37 -50.36 56.18
N LYS A 782 -34.11 -51.14 56.97
CA LYS A 782 -33.87 -52.57 57.12
C LYS A 782 -34.28 -53.28 55.83
#